data_AF-A0AAW0CIY1-F1
#
_entry.id   AF-A0AAW0CIY1-F1
#
_cell.length_a   1.000
_cell.length_b   1.000
_cell.length_c   1.000
_cell.angle_alpha   90.00
_cell.angle_beta   90.00
_cell.angle_gamma   90.00
#
_symmetry.space_group_name_H-M   'P 1'
#
loop_
_entity.id
_entity.type
_entity.pdbx_description
1 polymer ?
#
loop_
_entity_poly.entity_id
_entity_poly.type
_entity_poly.pdbx_seq_one_letter_code
_entity_poly.pdbx_strand_id
1 'polypeptide(L)'
;MNATELLASTLSPDAATRQAATEKLEIASRDNYVEYMLMLSSVLVDENSPLHVRNAAGLALKNALTARDSGRQNDYSQRWIALNPEAKNKIKSDSLMTLGSAHQKAGTFASQVVAAIASVELPNGDWQDLIEILLGFVNNNQNNTNLKIATLQAIGFICEQIKPEILALRSNEILTAVIHGARKEEPSSEVQLAAIHALYNSLEFVRDNFDREGERNYIMQVVCEATQNTSLSVQVGAFECLVRIMDLYYDKMALYMEQALFGVLVLQLTVVGMKHPDERVALQAVEFWSTVCEEEVELALEAQEAQEYGEIPERESRYFAKIALPEIVPVLLMLLTKQEEDADEDEWNVSMAAGTCLNLLANAVNDSIVPAVIPFIEAHIKSEDWHYREAAVMTFGSILEGPDPAVLTPLAEQALPLLIGMMADHNIHVKDTTAWTLGRICDMLITVIKPEVHLHPLISALVNGLQDNPRIIVNCCWALMNLADQMGLYGDEDLDAAQTGALSPYYEGVVQALLRVTESSGNEANYRTAAYEAITSWLTHATQDAIPVVQNTVVAILQRMEQLLSMQNQILGVDDRNNWNELQSNFCSVIVCVIRKLGAGIQPMADRIMTLVLQLIQTASKTSTVLEDAFLVVGSLASALEANFSPYISAFLPFLYPALKAHEDTQLCTVAVGIIGDISRALGEQSMQYAGPFMTVLLENLQSEVLNRNVKIVILSCFGDIALAIGPNFEPYLETTMNVLRQAGAVEPNPLDYDLVDYVAQLREGILEAYTGIVTGFKKTEKVTLLLPHAGSILELIQRCLTDEERSDSLVKLCYGLLGDLADAFPGGQLKQILLQGWIASELKSRARMSADAKKTMRWAREMVKVATQ
;
A
#
# COMPACT_ATOMS: atom_id res chain seq x y z
N MET A 1 29.63 6.30 -37.70
CA MET A 1 28.33 5.57 -37.70
C MET A 1 27.24 6.59 -37.89
N ASN A 2 26.23 6.32 -38.72
CA ASN A 2 25.10 7.23 -38.87
C ASN A 2 24.18 7.03 -37.67
N ALA A 3 24.26 7.95 -36.70
CA ALA A 3 23.46 7.93 -35.46
C ALA A 3 21.96 7.78 -35.75
N THR A 4 21.50 8.46 -36.80
CA THR A 4 20.10 8.48 -37.23
C THR A 4 19.62 7.10 -37.69
N GLU A 5 20.45 6.32 -38.38
CA GLU A 5 20.12 4.96 -38.82
C GLU A 5 20.10 3.97 -37.64
N LEU A 6 21.02 4.14 -36.68
CA LEU A 6 21.08 3.29 -35.50
C LEU A 6 19.85 3.48 -34.60
N LEU A 7 19.44 4.73 -34.38
CA LEU A 7 18.23 5.08 -33.63
C LEU A 7 16.94 4.72 -34.39
N ALA A 8 16.93 4.77 -35.73
CA ALA A 8 15.80 4.25 -36.50
C ALA A 8 15.67 2.72 -36.32
N SER A 9 16.80 2.02 -36.21
CA SER A 9 16.84 0.55 -36.06
C SER A 9 16.33 0.06 -34.70
N THR A 10 16.38 0.88 -33.65
CA THR A 10 15.80 0.54 -32.33
C THR A 10 14.27 0.54 -32.33
N LEU A 11 13.65 1.17 -33.32
CA LEU A 11 12.19 1.21 -33.50
C LEU A 11 11.70 0.16 -34.52
N SER A 12 12.58 -0.71 -34.99
CA SER A 12 12.22 -1.77 -35.95
C SER A 12 11.24 -2.78 -35.32
N PRO A 13 10.21 -3.24 -36.07
CA PRO A 13 9.34 -4.33 -35.63
C PRO A 13 10.07 -5.69 -35.57
N ASP A 14 11.23 -5.81 -36.23
CA ASP A 14 12.07 -7.01 -36.15
C ASP A 14 12.90 -7.01 -34.86
N ALA A 15 12.68 -8.03 -34.03
CA ALA A 15 13.32 -8.16 -32.72
C ALA A 15 14.86 -8.27 -32.82
N ALA A 16 15.38 -8.97 -33.84
CA ALA A 16 16.82 -9.15 -34.02
C ALA A 16 17.52 -7.83 -34.39
N THR A 17 16.94 -7.08 -35.34
CA THR A 17 17.44 -5.75 -35.71
C THR A 17 17.39 -4.78 -34.54
N ARG A 18 16.31 -4.78 -33.76
CA ARG A 18 16.17 -3.94 -32.57
C ARG A 18 17.21 -4.27 -31.51
N GLN A 19 17.38 -5.54 -31.17
CA GLN A 19 18.34 -5.98 -30.15
C GLN A 19 19.78 -5.61 -30.55
N ALA A 20 20.16 -5.86 -31.81
CA ALA A 20 21.48 -5.50 -32.30
C ALA A 20 21.74 -3.99 -32.30
N ALA A 21 20.70 -3.17 -32.48
CA ALA A 21 20.80 -1.71 -32.39
C ALA A 21 20.94 -1.24 -30.93
N THR A 22 20.16 -1.83 -30.00
CA THR A 22 20.25 -1.53 -28.57
C THR A 22 21.61 -1.91 -27.99
N GLU A 23 22.12 -3.10 -28.28
CA GLU A 23 23.45 -3.55 -27.82
C GLU A 23 24.56 -2.59 -28.28
N LYS A 24 24.47 -2.06 -29.51
CA LYS A 24 25.42 -1.07 -30.02
C LYS A 24 25.34 0.28 -29.30
N LEU A 25 24.14 0.72 -28.92
CA LEU A 25 23.97 1.94 -28.12
C LEU A 25 24.50 1.76 -26.69
N GLU A 26 24.28 0.58 -26.09
CA GLU A 26 24.83 0.24 -24.78
C GLU A 26 26.37 0.21 -24.79
N ILE A 27 26.97 -0.40 -25.81
CA ILE A 27 28.42 -0.38 -26.02
C ILE A 27 28.92 1.06 -26.18
N ALA A 28 28.25 1.88 -26.99
CA ALA A 28 28.63 3.28 -27.17
C ALA A 28 28.55 4.09 -25.86
N SER A 29 27.49 3.88 -25.06
CA SER A 29 27.34 4.51 -23.75
C SER A 29 28.41 4.06 -22.75
N ARG A 30 28.90 2.81 -22.85
CA ARG A 30 29.93 2.26 -21.95
C ARG A 30 31.34 2.71 -22.35
N ASP A 31 31.63 2.74 -23.65
CA ASP A 31 32.99 3.01 -24.16
C ASP A 31 33.30 4.51 -24.19
N ASN A 32 32.37 5.36 -24.63
CA ASN A 32 32.55 6.80 -24.67
C ASN A 32 31.25 7.57 -24.38
N TYR A 33 30.97 7.75 -23.09
CA TYR A 33 29.75 8.42 -22.62
C TYR A 33 29.61 9.86 -23.13
N VAL A 34 30.71 10.62 -23.26
CA VAL A 34 30.69 12.02 -23.73
C VAL A 34 30.23 12.11 -25.18
N GLU A 35 30.84 11.31 -26.07
CA GLU A 35 30.47 11.28 -27.49
C GLU A 35 29.07 10.73 -27.71
N TYR A 36 28.66 9.74 -26.89
CA TYR A 36 27.31 9.20 -26.91
C TYR A 36 26.25 10.29 -26.62
N MET A 37 26.42 11.06 -25.53
CA MET A 37 25.47 12.12 -25.16
C MET A 37 25.44 13.26 -26.20
N LEU A 38 26.60 13.67 -26.73
CA LEU A 38 26.70 14.69 -27.78
C LEU A 38 26.10 14.23 -29.11
N MET A 39 26.24 12.95 -29.44
CA MET A 39 25.64 12.35 -30.62
C MET A 39 24.11 12.43 -30.53
N LEU A 40 23.54 12.02 -29.40
CA LEU A 40 22.09 12.08 -29.20
C LEU A 40 21.56 13.52 -29.18
N SER A 41 22.25 14.48 -28.55
CA SER A 41 21.82 15.89 -28.54
C SER A 41 21.81 16.50 -29.94
N SER A 42 22.80 16.15 -30.78
CA SER A 42 22.87 16.64 -32.15
C SER A 42 21.74 16.11 -33.04
N VAL A 43 21.32 14.85 -32.85
CA VAL A 43 20.18 14.25 -33.56
C VAL A 43 18.86 14.86 -33.08
N LEU A 44 18.74 15.19 -31.79
CA LEU A 44 17.53 15.80 -31.23
C LEU A 44 17.25 17.20 -31.82
N VAL A 45 18.30 18.02 -31.98
CA VAL A 45 18.20 19.40 -32.52
C VAL A 45 17.99 19.44 -34.03
N ASP A 46 18.47 18.46 -34.78
CA ASP A 46 18.42 18.49 -36.24
C ASP A 46 16.98 18.37 -36.78
N GLU A 47 16.45 19.50 -37.26
CA GLU A 47 15.11 19.57 -37.87
C GLU A 47 14.99 18.77 -39.18
N ASN A 48 16.10 18.39 -39.82
CA ASN A 48 16.06 17.56 -41.03
C ASN A 48 15.91 16.06 -40.73
N SER A 49 16.15 15.65 -39.48
CA SER A 49 16.05 14.27 -39.06
C SER A 49 14.58 13.86 -38.86
N PRO A 50 14.20 12.60 -39.18
CA PRO A 50 12.83 12.14 -39.00
C PRO A 50 12.35 12.24 -37.54
N LEU A 51 11.10 12.66 -37.34
CA LEU A 51 10.54 12.90 -36.00
C LEU A 51 10.68 11.70 -35.04
N HIS A 52 10.44 10.48 -35.52
CA HIS A 52 10.56 9.26 -34.70
C HIS A 52 12.01 9.02 -34.23
N VAL A 53 13.01 9.41 -35.01
CA VAL A 53 14.43 9.31 -34.65
C VAL A 53 14.81 10.38 -33.64
N ARG A 54 14.33 11.61 -33.81
CA ARG A 54 14.52 12.70 -32.83
C ARG A 54 13.92 12.34 -31.47
N ASN A 55 12.72 11.75 -31.47
CA ASN A 55 12.06 11.27 -30.26
C ASN A 55 12.84 10.14 -29.57
N ALA A 56 13.36 9.18 -30.35
CA ALA A 56 14.22 8.12 -29.83
C ALA A 56 15.51 8.68 -29.21
N ALA A 57 16.11 9.72 -29.82
CA ALA A 57 17.28 10.39 -29.28
C ALA A 57 16.99 11.07 -27.93
N GLY A 58 15.87 11.80 -27.83
CA GLY A 58 15.43 12.44 -26.59
C GLY A 58 15.14 11.43 -25.48
N LEU A 59 14.48 10.31 -25.80
CA LEU A 59 14.23 9.24 -24.84
C LEU A 59 15.53 8.57 -24.38
N ALA A 60 16.47 8.31 -25.29
CA ALA A 60 17.78 7.75 -24.95
C ALA A 60 18.61 8.69 -24.06
N LEU A 61 18.54 10.01 -24.29
CA LEU A 61 19.16 11.02 -23.43
C LEU A 61 18.56 11.01 -22.02
N LYS A 62 17.23 10.98 -21.92
CA LYS A 62 16.53 10.87 -20.63
C LYS A 62 16.96 9.61 -19.88
N ASN A 63 16.92 8.44 -20.53
CA ASN A 63 17.27 7.16 -19.91
C ASN A 63 18.75 7.08 -19.49
N ALA A 64 19.63 7.92 -20.03
CA ALA A 64 21.01 8.02 -19.59
C ALA A 64 21.17 8.84 -18.29
N LEU A 65 20.14 9.60 -17.89
CA LEU A 65 20.14 10.51 -16.73
C LEU A 65 19.20 10.05 -15.61
N THR A 66 18.11 9.37 -15.97
CA THR A 66 17.06 8.95 -15.04
C THR A 66 16.86 7.43 -15.06
N ALA A 67 16.80 6.82 -13.88
CA ALA A 67 16.44 5.43 -13.64
C ALA A 67 15.39 5.36 -12.51
N ARG A 68 14.50 4.36 -12.58
CA ARG A 68 13.54 4.08 -11.50
C ARG A 68 14.21 3.50 -10.24
N ASP A 69 15.32 2.80 -10.44
CA ASP A 69 16.10 2.22 -9.36
C ASP A 69 17.04 3.27 -8.75
N SER A 70 16.99 3.44 -7.42
CA SER A 70 17.74 4.48 -6.70
C SER A 70 19.25 4.29 -6.75
N GLY A 71 19.72 3.03 -6.77
CA GLY A 71 21.14 2.69 -6.95
C GLY A 71 21.66 3.16 -8.31
N ARG A 72 20.96 2.78 -9.39
CA ARG A 72 21.29 3.23 -10.75
C ARG A 72 21.15 4.73 -10.94
N GLN A 73 20.18 5.37 -10.28
CA GLN A 73 20.00 6.83 -10.37
C GLN A 73 21.22 7.59 -9.85
N ASN A 74 21.82 7.12 -8.74
CA ASN A 74 23.04 7.69 -8.20
C ASN A 74 24.22 7.52 -9.15
N ASP A 75 24.38 6.34 -9.74
CA ASP A 75 25.42 6.08 -10.74
C ASP A 75 25.29 7.00 -11.96
N TYR A 76 24.08 7.18 -12.47
CA TYR A 76 23.82 8.05 -13.63
C TYR A 76 24.07 9.52 -13.30
N SER A 77 23.65 9.97 -12.13
CA SER A 77 23.89 11.33 -11.64
C SER A 77 25.40 11.61 -11.53
N GLN A 78 26.18 10.68 -10.96
CA GLN A 78 27.64 10.82 -10.87
C GLN A 78 28.31 10.83 -12.25
N ARG A 79 27.86 9.98 -13.18
CA ARG A 79 28.36 9.97 -14.57
C ARG A 79 28.10 11.28 -15.27
N TRP A 80 26.92 11.88 -15.09
CA TRP A 80 26.62 13.21 -15.63
C TRP A 80 27.51 14.28 -15.00
N ILE A 81 27.63 14.30 -13.67
CA ILE A 81 28.44 15.30 -12.95
C ILE A 81 29.91 15.25 -13.40
N ALA A 82 30.44 14.06 -13.68
CA ALA A 82 31.81 13.86 -14.16
C ALA A 82 32.09 14.36 -15.60
N LEU A 83 31.06 14.73 -16.38
CA LEU A 83 31.24 15.26 -17.75
C LEU A 83 31.95 16.62 -17.75
N ASN A 84 32.67 16.90 -18.84
CA ASN A 84 33.31 18.19 -19.06
C ASN A 84 32.28 19.33 -19.25
N PRO A 85 32.55 20.55 -18.72
CA PRO A 85 31.61 21.67 -18.81
C PRO A 85 31.20 22.05 -20.24
N GLU A 86 32.11 21.92 -21.21
CA GLU A 86 31.83 22.23 -22.62
C GLU A 86 30.76 21.30 -23.21
N ALA A 87 30.83 19.99 -22.95
CA ALA A 87 29.82 19.05 -23.44
C ALA A 87 28.48 19.25 -22.73
N LYS A 88 28.49 19.47 -21.41
CA LYS A 88 27.26 19.78 -20.64
C LYS A 88 26.56 21.02 -21.21
N ASN A 89 27.29 22.12 -21.41
CA ASN A 89 26.71 23.36 -21.93
C ASN A 89 26.16 23.20 -23.35
N LYS A 90 26.83 22.40 -24.20
CA LYS A 90 26.31 22.09 -25.52
C LYS A 90 25.01 21.28 -25.46
N ILE A 91 24.96 20.21 -24.67
CA ILE A 91 23.76 19.38 -24.50
C ILE A 91 22.60 20.20 -23.93
N LYS A 92 22.87 21.07 -22.96
CA LYS A 92 21.88 22.00 -22.40
C LYS A 92 21.34 22.97 -23.44
N SER A 93 22.23 23.61 -24.21
CA SER A 93 21.85 24.52 -25.30
C SER A 93 21.02 23.81 -26.37
N ASP A 94 21.46 22.62 -26.79
CA ASP A 94 20.79 21.79 -27.79
C ASP A 94 19.36 21.42 -27.33
N SER A 95 19.22 21.00 -26.06
CA SER A 95 17.92 20.66 -25.48
C SER A 95 17.00 21.88 -25.40
N LEU A 96 17.51 23.04 -24.97
CA LEU A 96 16.75 24.30 -24.90
C LEU A 96 16.33 24.80 -26.29
N MET A 97 17.18 24.69 -27.31
CA MET A 97 16.82 25.04 -28.69
C MET A 97 15.70 24.15 -29.24
N THR A 98 15.70 22.87 -28.89
CA THR A 98 14.69 21.91 -29.36
C THR A 98 13.30 22.19 -28.80
N LEU A 99 13.18 22.88 -27.66
CA LEU A 99 11.88 23.34 -27.13
C LEU A 99 11.13 24.22 -28.14
N GLY A 100 11.85 24.98 -28.96
CA GLY A 100 11.29 25.87 -29.98
C GLY A 100 11.01 25.20 -31.33
N SER A 101 11.12 23.88 -31.43
CA SER A 101 10.94 23.12 -32.68
C SER A 101 9.56 23.35 -33.31
N ALA A 102 9.50 23.24 -34.65
CA ALA A 102 8.24 23.25 -35.39
C ALA A 102 7.37 22.01 -35.06
N HIS A 103 7.97 20.93 -34.55
CA HIS A 103 7.26 19.71 -34.15
C HIS A 103 7.07 19.65 -32.63
N GLN A 104 5.82 19.78 -32.17
CA GLN A 104 5.43 19.74 -30.76
C GLN A 104 5.96 18.49 -30.02
N LYS A 105 5.90 17.30 -30.65
CA LYS A 105 6.39 16.05 -30.04
C LYS A 105 7.89 16.09 -29.73
N ALA A 106 8.71 16.67 -30.61
CA ALA A 106 10.15 16.82 -30.36
C ALA A 106 10.40 17.78 -29.18
N GLY A 107 9.60 18.84 -29.07
CA GLY A 107 9.59 19.74 -27.92
C GLY A 107 9.27 19.04 -26.60
N THR A 108 8.31 18.11 -26.59
CA THR A 108 7.97 17.32 -25.39
C THR A 108 9.09 16.35 -24.97
N PHE A 109 9.79 15.71 -25.92
CA PHE A 109 10.96 14.91 -25.55
C PHE A 109 12.11 15.78 -25.04
N ALA A 110 12.30 16.96 -25.62
CA ALA A 110 13.28 17.92 -25.13
C ALA A 110 12.94 18.43 -23.73
N SER A 111 11.66 18.66 -23.41
CA SER A 111 11.24 19.08 -22.07
C SER A 111 11.53 18.02 -21.00
N GLN A 112 11.37 16.73 -21.32
CA GLN A 112 11.78 15.63 -20.44
C GLN A 112 13.29 15.57 -20.23
N VAL A 113 14.09 15.84 -21.28
CA VAL A 113 15.57 15.88 -21.16
C VAL A 113 15.99 17.06 -20.30
N VAL A 114 15.38 18.25 -20.47
CA VAL A 114 15.65 19.42 -19.63
C VAL A 114 15.35 19.12 -18.17
N ALA A 115 14.20 18.50 -17.87
CA ALA A 115 13.85 18.08 -16.52
C ALA A 115 14.83 17.04 -15.93
N ALA A 116 15.22 16.05 -16.73
CA ALA A 116 16.19 15.02 -16.33
C ALA A 116 17.59 15.59 -16.02
N ILE A 117 18.02 16.64 -16.73
CA ILE A 117 19.27 17.33 -16.41
C ILE A 117 19.09 18.21 -15.17
N ALA A 118 17.95 18.92 -15.08
CA ALA A 118 17.64 19.79 -13.95
C ALA A 118 17.56 19.02 -12.62
N SER A 119 17.04 17.79 -12.62
CA SER A 119 16.98 16.95 -11.43
C SER A 119 18.34 16.48 -10.91
N VAL A 120 19.39 16.55 -11.74
CA VAL A 120 20.77 16.29 -11.31
C VAL A 120 21.50 17.59 -10.96
N GLU A 121 21.34 18.67 -11.73
CA GLU A 121 22.12 19.91 -11.55
C GLU A 121 21.55 20.83 -10.46
N LEU A 122 20.23 21.04 -10.39
CA LEU A 122 19.62 21.97 -9.43
C LEU A 122 19.86 21.59 -7.96
N PRO A 123 19.76 20.31 -7.53
CA PRO A 123 20.10 19.93 -6.15
C PRO A 123 21.56 20.21 -5.77
N ASN A 124 22.46 20.19 -6.75
CA ASN A 124 23.89 20.48 -6.55
C ASN A 124 24.20 22.00 -6.62
N GLY A 125 23.18 22.83 -6.87
CA GLY A 125 23.34 24.28 -7.03
C GLY A 125 23.85 24.71 -8.41
N ASP A 126 23.93 23.80 -9.38
CA ASP A 126 24.32 24.07 -10.76
C ASP A 126 23.10 24.46 -11.63
N TRP A 127 23.31 25.23 -12.70
CA TRP A 127 22.27 25.67 -13.66
C TRP A 127 21.12 26.52 -13.08
N GLN A 128 21.44 27.44 -12.17
CA GLN A 128 20.47 28.33 -11.53
C GLN A 128 19.69 29.24 -12.50
N ASP A 129 20.29 29.56 -13.65
CA ASP A 129 19.67 30.43 -14.68
C ASP A 129 18.54 29.73 -15.47
N LEU A 130 18.33 28.42 -15.29
CA LEU A 130 17.35 27.65 -16.06
C LEU A 130 15.93 28.23 -15.92
N ILE A 131 15.50 28.51 -14.68
CA ILE A 131 14.14 28.99 -14.41
C ILE A 131 13.91 30.36 -15.07
N GLU A 132 14.89 31.26 -15.01
CA GLU A 132 14.83 32.57 -15.68
C GLU A 132 14.76 32.45 -17.22
N ILE A 133 15.49 31.48 -17.80
CA ILE A 133 15.45 31.22 -19.24
C ILE A 133 14.06 30.71 -19.66
N LEU A 134 13.51 29.74 -18.93
CA LEU A 134 12.18 29.19 -19.19
C LEU A 134 11.10 30.29 -19.05
N LEU A 135 11.20 31.16 -18.03
CA LEU A 135 10.34 32.33 -17.88
C LEU A 135 10.41 33.28 -19.08
N GLY A 136 11.62 33.55 -19.55
CA GLY A 136 11.85 34.38 -20.73
C GLY A 136 11.17 33.81 -21.97
N PHE A 137 11.14 32.49 -22.13
CA PHE A 137 10.50 31.82 -23.27
C PHE A 137 8.97 31.91 -23.22
N VAL A 138 8.36 31.83 -22.03
CA VAL A 138 6.90 31.98 -21.87
C VAL A 138 6.46 33.43 -22.10
N ASN A 139 7.18 34.40 -21.52
CA ASN A 139 6.75 35.81 -21.49
C ASN A 139 7.07 36.60 -22.78
N ASN A 140 8.22 36.34 -23.43
CA ASN A 140 8.70 37.20 -24.51
C ASN A 140 8.30 36.72 -25.92
N ASN A 141 7.89 35.47 -26.09
CA ASN A 141 7.67 34.86 -27.41
C ASN A 141 6.18 34.66 -27.72
N GLN A 142 5.43 35.77 -27.83
CA GLN A 142 3.98 35.75 -28.12
C GLN A 142 3.59 34.99 -29.40
N ASN A 143 4.51 34.84 -30.36
CA ASN A 143 4.22 34.24 -31.67
C ASN A 143 4.55 32.74 -31.79
N ASN A 144 5.25 32.13 -30.81
CA ASN A 144 5.65 30.72 -30.88
C ASN A 144 4.90 29.87 -29.84
N THR A 145 3.72 29.40 -30.22
CA THR A 145 2.86 28.54 -29.39
C THR A 145 3.56 27.24 -28.98
N ASN A 146 4.31 26.61 -29.88
CA ASN A 146 5.01 25.35 -29.58
C ASN A 146 6.07 25.53 -28.49
N LEU A 147 6.82 26.64 -28.55
CA LEU A 147 7.80 26.97 -27.54
C LEU A 147 7.15 27.13 -26.17
N LYS A 148 6.04 27.89 -26.09
CA LYS A 148 5.28 28.04 -24.83
C LYS A 148 4.84 26.70 -24.26
N ILE A 149 4.27 25.81 -25.08
CA ILE A 149 3.81 24.48 -24.66
C ILE A 149 4.98 23.65 -24.12
N ALA A 150 6.06 23.53 -24.89
CA ALA A 150 7.21 22.71 -24.50
C ALA A 150 7.90 23.27 -23.23
N THR A 151 7.96 24.60 -23.09
CA THR A 151 8.50 25.25 -21.89
C THR A 151 7.63 24.99 -20.66
N LEU A 152 6.31 25.12 -20.75
CA LEU A 152 5.40 24.81 -19.63
C LEU A 152 5.46 23.33 -19.27
N GLN A 153 5.54 22.42 -20.25
CA GLN A 153 5.77 21.00 -19.99
C GLN A 153 7.10 20.74 -19.28
N ALA A 154 8.18 21.47 -19.66
CA ALA A 154 9.47 21.35 -18.98
C ALA A 154 9.37 21.79 -17.53
N ILE A 155 8.68 22.90 -17.26
CA ILE A 155 8.40 23.36 -15.89
C ILE A 155 7.61 22.28 -15.14
N GLY A 156 6.55 21.73 -15.72
CA GLY A 156 5.76 20.66 -15.09
C GLY A 156 6.59 19.42 -14.73
N PHE A 157 7.45 18.93 -15.64
CA PHE A 157 8.34 17.80 -15.36
C PHE A 157 9.44 18.12 -14.34
N ILE A 158 9.93 19.36 -14.31
CA ILE A 158 10.87 19.83 -13.27
C ILE A 158 10.17 19.80 -11.90
N CYS A 159 8.93 20.29 -11.83
CA CYS A 159 8.14 20.30 -10.60
C CYS A 159 7.83 18.89 -10.08
N GLU A 160 7.62 17.94 -10.99
CA GLU A 160 7.35 16.52 -10.66
C GLU A 160 8.60 15.76 -10.18
N GLN A 161 9.77 16.00 -10.81
CA GLN A 161 10.97 15.20 -10.57
C GLN A 161 11.87 15.72 -9.45
N ILE A 162 11.79 17.01 -9.13
CA ILE A 162 12.69 17.66 -8.18
C ILE A 162 11.98 17.86 -6.86
N LYS A 163 12.69 17.59 -5.76
CA LYS A 163 12.16 17.77 -4.42
C LYS A 163 11.60 19.19 -4.22
N PRO A 164 10.37 19.33 -3.68
CA PRO A 164 9.69 20.60 -3.38
C PRO A 164 10.58 21.68 -2.75
N GLU A 165 11.44 21.30 -1.81
CA GLU A 165 12.31 22.19 -1.03
C GLU A 165 13.30 23.00 -1.89
N ILE A 166 13.82 22.39 -2.96
CA ILE A 166 14.80 23.03 -3.85
C ILE A 166 14.10 24.11 -4.70
N LEU A 167 12.86 23.82 -5.11
CA LEU A 167 12.07 24.70 -5.97
C LEU A 167 11.34 25.81 -5.19
N ALA A 168 11.09 25.63 -3.89
CA ALA A 168 10.41 26.61 -3.04
C ALA A 168 11.06 28.01 -3.09
N LEU A 169 12.40 28.10 -3.21
CA LEU A 169 13.15 29.36 -3.33
C LEU A 169 12.83 30.15 -4.62
N ARG A 170 12.25 29.49 -5.62
CA ARG A 170 11.88 30.05 -6.93
C ARG A 170 10.38 29.87 -7.23
N SER A 171 9.56 29.59 -6.21
CA SER A 171 8.12 29.34 -6.36
C SER A 171 7.38 30.49 -7.06
N ASN A 172 7.68 31.74 -6.69
CA ASN A 172 7.05 32.94 -7.27
C ASN A 172 7.28 33.05 -8.79
N GLU A 173 8.50 32.74 -9.22
CA GLU A 173 8.92 32.78 -10.61
C GLU A 173 8.18 31.72 -11.43
N ILE A 174 8.18 30.48 -10.94
CA ILE A 174 7.49 29.35 -11.55
C ILE A 174 5.98 29.63 -11.65
N LEU A 175 5.35 30.04 -10.55
CA LEU A 175 3.93 30.38 -10.51
C LEU A 175 3.58 31.51 -11.49
N THR A 176 4.43 32.52 -11.63
CA THR A 176 4.17 33.63 -12.56
C THR A 176 4.09 33.13 -14.01
N ALA A 177 4.99 32.25 -14.45
CA ALA A 177 4.93 31.64 -15.79
C ALA A 177 3.68 30.79 -15.98
N VAL A 178 3.43 29.91 -15.01
CA VAL A 178 2.34 28.94 -15.06
C VAL A 178 0.99 29.66 -15.07
N ILE A 179 0.77 30.59 -14.16
CA ILE A 179 -0.48 31.35 -14.08
C ILE A 179 -0.65 32.22 -15.33
N HIS A 180 0.42 32.80 -15.90
CA HIS A 180 0.33 33.55 -17.15
C HIS A 180 -0.15 32.69 -18.33
N GLY A 181 0.35 31.45 -18.43
CA GLY A 181 -0.08 30.50 -19.47
C GLY A 181 -1.50 29.96 -19.26
N ALA A 182 -1.99 29.92 -18.02
CA ALA A 182 -3.31 29.39 -17.67
C ALA A 182 -4.46 30.41 -17.79
N ARG A 183 -4.18 31.69 -18.04
CA ARG A 183 -5.23 32.74 -18.06
C ARG A 183 -6.19 32.57 -19.24
N LYS A 184 -7.41 33.08 -19.05
CA LYS A 184 -8.44 33.15 -20.08
C LYS A 184 -8.03 33.95 -21.31
N GLU A 185 -7.14 34.94 -21.18
CA GLU A 185 -6.67 35.75 -22.31
C GLU A 185 -5.71 35.01 -23.25
N GLU A 186 -5.16 33.85 -22.85
CA GLU A 186 -4.29 33.07 -23.74
C GLU A 186 -5.14 32.43 -24.87
N PRO A 187 -4.80 32.70 -26.15
CA PRO A 187 -5.61 32.25 -27.28
C PRO A 187 -5.53 30.74 -27.55
N SER A 188 -4.48 30.06 -27.10
CA SER A 188 -4.28 28.63 -27.35
C SER A 188 -4.70 27.78 -26.16
N SER A 189 -5.69 26.91 -26.37
CA SER A 189 -6.12 25.93 -25.36
C SER A 189 -5.04 24.91 -25.02
N GLU A 190 -4.11 24.62 -25.94
CA GLU A 190 -3.00 23.70 -25.67
C GLU A 190 -1.94 24.32 -24.75
N VAL A 191 -1.73 25.64 -24.83
CA VAL A 191 -0.85 26.38 -23.90
C VAL A 191 -1.49 26.40 -22.52
N GLN A 192 -2.79 26.68 -22.44
CA GLN A 192 -3.55 26.62 -21.19
C GLN A 192 -3.49 25.24 -20.55
N LEU A 193 -3.66 24.16 -21.33
CA LEU A 193 -3.54 22.80 -20.81
C LEU A 193 -2.16 22.51 -20.22
N ALA A 194 -1.10 22.83 -20.96
CA ALA A 194 0.27 22.63 -20.48
C ALA A 194 0.57 23.45 -19.21
N ALA A 195 0.02 24.67 -19.12
CA ALA A 195 0.12 25.50 -17.94
C ALA A 195 -0.63 24.89 -16.75
N ILE A 196 -1.85 24.42 -16.94
CA ILE A 196 -2.64 23.80 -15.87
C ILE A 196 -1.97 22.52 -15.34
N HIS A 197 -1.42 21.66 -16.19
CA HIS A 197 -0.64 20.50 -15.72
C HIS A 197 0.64 20.93 -14.98
N ALA A 198 1.32 21.98 -15.43
CA ALA A 198 2.46 22.53 -14.71
C ALA A 198 2.05 23.13 -13.35
N LEU A 199 0.85 23.72 -13.27
CA LEU A 199 0.29 24.22 -12.01
C LEU A 199 0.07 23.06 -11.05
N TYR A 200 -0.61 22.00 -11.50
CA TYR A 200 -0.86 20.79 -10.72
C TYR A 200 0.42 20.27 -10.05
N ASN A 201 1.48 20.04 -10.82
CA ASN A 201 2.77 19.56 -10.30
C ASN A 201 3.48 20.58 -9.38
N SER A 202 3.18 21.88 -9.51
CA SER A 202 3.79 22.92 -8.68
C SER A 202 3.11 23.11 -7.31
N LEU A 203 1.91 22.54 -7.12
CA LEU A 203 1.10 22.81 -5.92
C LEU A 203 1.77 22.37 -4.61
N GLU A 204 2.70 21.42 -4.65
CA GLU A 204 3.36 20.89 -3.43
C GLU A 204 4.31 21.88 -2.75
N PHE A 205 4.95 22.78 -3.48
CA PHE A 205 5.97 23.70 -2.93
C PHE A 205 5.55 25.17 -2.90
N VAL A 206 4.28 25.47 -3.18
CA VAL A 206 3.74 26.84 -3.23
C VAL A 206 2.98 27.23 -1.97
N ARG A 207 3.25 26.55 -0.85
CA ARG A 207 2.57 26.78 0.45
C ARG A 207 2.69 28.23 0.91
N ASP A 208 3.88 28.83 0.83
CA ASP A 208 4.13 30.24 1.16
C ASP A 208 3.30 31.21 0.31
N ASN A 209 3.02 30.84 -0.95
CA ASN A 209 2.19 31.62 -1.86
C ASN A 209 0.71 31.49 -1.50
N PHE A 210 0.26 30.31 -1.08
CA PHE A 210 -1.11 30.08 -0.59
C PHE A 210 -1.39 30.75 0.76
N ASP A 211 -0.38 30.93 1.61
CA ASP A 211 -0.51 31.72 2.84
C ASP A 211 -0.77 33.20 2.56
N ARG A 212 -0.31 33.71 1.41
CA ARG A 212 -0.58 35.09 0.97
C ARG A 212 -1.94 35.18 0.28
N GLU A 213 -2.90 35.81 0.96
CA GLU A 213 -4.27 35.95 0.49
C GLU A 213 -4.40 36.50 -0.95
N GLY A 214 -3.58 37.48 -1.34
CA GLY A 214 -3.63 38.06 -2.68
C GLY A 214 -3.21 37.08 -3.79
N GLU A 215 -2.17 36.29 -3.56
CA GLU A 215 -1.67 35.30 -4.51
C GLU A 215 -2.60 34.08 -4.54
N ARG A 216 -3.06 33.62 -3.38
CA ARG A 216 -4.07 32.55 -3.26
C ARG A 216 -5.35 32.88 -4.03
N ASN A 217 -5.92 34.08 -3.82
CA ASN A 217 -7.11 34.54 -4.54
C ASN A 217 -6.89 34.52 -6.06
N TYR A 218 -5.69 34.88 -6.50
CA TYR A 218 -5.36 34.93 -7.91
C TYR A 218 -5.24 33.53 -8.53
N ILE A 219 -4.58 32.60 -7.84
CA ILE A 219 -4.50 31.19 -8.26
C ILE A 219 -5.91 30.60 -8.35
N MET A 220 -6.72 30.75 -7.30
CA MET A 220 -8.08 30.23 -7.25
C MET A 220 -8.95 30.81 -8.37
N GLN A 221 -8.84 32.11 -8.65
CA GLN A 221 -9.56 32.74 -9.75
C GLN A 221 -9.20 32.10 -11.09
N VAL A 222 -7.90 31.93 -11.39
CA VAL A 222 -7.46 31.38 -12.68
C VAL A 222 -7.88 29.92 -12.83
N VAL A 223 -7.76 29.10 -11.78
CA VAL A 223 -8.21 27.71 -11.81
C VAL A 223 -9.74 27.63 -12.00
N CYS A 224 -10.53 28.42 -11.26
CA CYS A 224 -11.98 28.44 -11.39
C CYS A 224 -12.45 28.98 -12.75
N GLU A 225 -11.71 29.89 -13.39
CA GLU A 225 -12.00 30.33 -14.75
C GLU A 225 -11.66 29.25 -15.78
N ALA A 226 -10.60 28.47 -15.55
CA ALA A 226 -10.19 27.38 -16.41
C ALA A 226 -11.17 26.20 -16.43
N THR A 227 -11.89 25.93 -15.32
CA THR A 227 -12.97 24.92 -15.29
C THR A 227 -14.16 25.28 -16.19
N GLN A 228 -14.31 26.56 -16.57
CA GLN A 228 -15.35 27.04 -17.48
C GLN A 228 -14.87 27.20 -18.92
N ASN A 229 -13.67 26.71 -19.25
CA ASN A 229 -13.11 26.84 -20.59
C ASN A 229 -13.94 26.05 -21.62
N THR A 230 -13.94 26.45 -22.89
CA THR A 230 -14.59 25.70 -23.97
C THR A 230 -13.90 24.36 -24.28
N SER A 231 -12.62 24.21 -23.93
CA SER A 231 -11.86 22.98 -24.17
C SER A 231 -12.01 22.00 -23.01
N LEU A 232 -12.53 20.81 -23.29
CA LEU A 232 -12.73 19.73 -22.31
C LEU A 232 -11.43 19.34 -21.60
N SER A 233 -10.32 19.24 -22.33
CA SER A 233 -9.03 18.86 -21.72
C SER A 233 -8.56 19.88 -20.67
N VAL A 234 -8.81 21.18 -20.91
CA VAL A 234 -8.46 22.24 -19.95
C VAL A 234 -9.38 22.19 -18.74
N GLN A 235 -10.67 21.90 -18.95
CA GLN A 235 -11.61 21.73 -17.83
C GLN A 235 -11.18 20.57 -16.92
N VAL A 236 -10.86 19.40 -17.48
CA VAL A 236 -10.41 18.22 -16.72
C VAL A 236 -9.17 18.54 -15.88
N GLY A 237 -8.12 19.10 -16.51
CA GLY A 237 -6.91 19.47 -15.77
C GLY A 237 -7.15 20.56 -14.72
N ALA A 238 -8.10 21.45 -14.92
CA ALA A 238 -8.46 22.47 -13.94
C ALA A 238 -9.20 21.88 -12.74
N PHE A 239 -10.08 20.88 -12.96
CA PHE A 239 -10.68 20.13 -11.87
C PHE A 239 -9.64 19.30 -11.10
N GLU A 240 -8.68 18.67 -11.78
CA GLU A 240 -7.54 17.99 -11.13
C GLU A 240 -6.74 18.95 -10.23
N CYS A 241 -6.50 20.18 -10.69
CA CYS A 241 -5.88 21.21 -9.86
C CYS A 241 -6.74 21.56 -8.63
N LEU A 242 -8.07 21.64 -8.77
CA LEU A 242 -8.95 21.92 -7.62
C LEU A 242 -8.93 20.79 -6.60
N VAL A 243 -8.93 19.53 -7.05
CA VAL A 243 -8.79 18.34 -6.20
C VAL A 243 -7.50 18.44 -5.39
N ARG A 244 -6.35 18.64 -6.08
CA ARG A 244 -5.04 18.74 -5.42
C ARG A 244 -4.91 19.97 -4.51
N ILE A 245 -5.57 21.08 -4.83
CA ILE A 245 -5.62 22.25 -3.95
C ILE A 245 -6.41 21.94 -2.67
N MET A 246 -7.51 21.20 -2.77
CA MET A 246 -8.32 20.83 -1.61
C MET A 246 -7.54 19.93 -0.66
N ASP A 247 -6.89 18.90 -1.21
CA ASP A 247 -5.99 17.97 -0.53
C ASP A 247 -4.86 18.71 0.24
N LEU A 248 -4.11 19.58 -0.44
CA LEU A 248 -2.95 20.25 0.18
C LEU A 248 -3.30 21.45 1.08
N TYR A 249 -4.43 22.12 0.84
CA TYR A 249 -4.71 23.46 1.40
C TYR A 249 -6.12 23.58 2.00
N TYR A 250 -6.69 22.48 2.50
CA TYR A 250 -8.03 22.42 3.11
C TYR A 250 -8.31 23.57 4.10
N ASP A 251 -7.34 23.88 4.98
CA ASP A 251 -7.47 24.93 6.01
C ASP A 251 -7.69 26.34 5.45
N LYS A 252 -7.23 26.60 4.22
CA LYS A 252 -7.40 27.88 3.52
C LYS A 252 -8.66 27.93 2.67
N MET A 253 -9.36 26.82 2.47
CA MET A 253 -10.51 26.74 1.56
C MET A 253 -11.81 27.32 2.12
N ALA A 254 -11.89 27.56 3.43
CA ALA A 254 -13.10 28.09 4.08
C ALA A 254 -13.64 29.37 3.41
N LEU A 255 -12.78 30.32 3.06
CA LEU A 255 -13.21 31.56 2.42
C LEU A 255 -13.85 31.31 1.05
N TYR A 256 -13.29 30.38 0.27
CA TYR A 256 -13.76 30.06 -1.09
C TYR A 256 -15.02 29.20 -1.08
N MET A 257 -15.22 28.37 -0.06
CA MET A 257 -16.38 27.51 0.11
C MET A 257 -17.55 28.24 0.80
N GLU A 258 -17.28 29.14 1.77
CA GLU A 258 -18.32 29.83 2.56
C GLU A 258 -18.72 31.21 2.01
N GLN A 259 -17.82 31.99 1.40
CA GLN A 259 -18.18 33.33 0.93
C GLN A 259 -18.94 33.29 -0.40
N ALA A 260 -20.13 33.87 -0.41
CA ALA A 260 -21.13 33.81 -1.49
C ALA A 260 -20.66 34.13 -2.92
N LEU A 261 -19.52 34.81 -3.13
CA LEU A 261 -18.97 35.10 -4.46
C LEU A 261 -18.31 33.88 -5.11
N PHE A 262 -17.64 33.03 -4.32
CA PHE A 262 -17.00 31.80 -4.80
C PHE A 262 -17.63 30.54 -4.20
N GLY A 263 -18.25 30.58 -3.02
CA GLY A 263 -18.88 29.41 -2.38
C GLY A 263 -20.08 28.87 -3.14
N VAL A 264 -20.90 29.76 -3.69
CA VAL A 264 -21.95 29.38 -4.64
C VAL A 264 -21.33 28.95 -5.97
N LEU A 265 -20.21 29.53 -6.39
CA LEU A 265 -19.58 29.24 -7.68
C LEU A 265 -18.87 27.88 -7.70
N VAL A 266 -18.09 27.52 -6.68
CA VAL A 266 -17.35 26.26 -6.58
C VAL A 266 -18.34 25.11 -6.38
N LEU A 267 -19.31 25.25 -5.47
CA LEU A 267 -20.39 24.29 -5.32
C LEU A 267 -21.19 24.15 -6.63
N GLN A 268 -21.55 25.25 -7.28
CA GLN A 268 -22.25 25.20 -8.57
C GLN A 268 -21.38 24.58 -9.65
N LEU A 269 -20.07 24.85 -9.70
CA LEU A 269 -19.16 24.33 -10.71
C LEU A 269 -18.92 22.84 -10.53
N THR A 270 -18.75 22.37 -9.31
CA THR A 270 -18.58 20.93 -9.03
C THR A 270 -19.90 20.21 -9.23
N VAL A 271 -21.03 20.74 -8.76
CA VAL A 271 -22.37 20.14 -8.99
C VAL A 271 -22.77 20.16 -10.48
N VAL A 272 -22.43 21.21 -11.23
CA VAL A 272 -22.61 21.26 -12.70
C VAL A 272 -21.62 20.34 -13.40
N GLY A 273 -20.38 20.25 -12.90
CA GLY A 273 -19.35 19.33 -13.37
C GLY A 273 -19.78 17.87 -13.23
N MET A 274 -20.37 17.50 -12.09
CA MET A 274 -20.95 16.18 -11.85
C MET A 274 -22.10 15.86 -12.82
N LYS A 275 -22.86 16.88 -13.26
CA LYS A 275 -23.93 16.74 -14.25
C LYS A 275 -23.45 16.89 -15.70
N HIS A 276 -22.14 17.05 -15.92
CA HIS A 276 -21.58 17.29 -17.24
C HIS A 276 -21.78 16.06 -18.15
N PRO A 277 -22.05 16.25 -19.46
CA PRO A 277 -22.26 15.13 -20.38
C PRO A 277 -20.96 14.36 -20.70
N ASP A 278 -19.80 14.98 -20.55
CA ASP A 278 -18.48 14.30 -20.66
C ASP A 278 -18.11 13.70 -19.30
N GLU A 279 -17.91 12.38 -19.28
CA GLU A 279 -17.63 11.62 -18.07
C GLU A 279 -16.33 12.00 -17.39
N ARG A 280 -15.30 12.42 -18.15
CA ARG A 280 -13.99 12.79 -17.55
C ARG A 280 -14.13 14.02 -16.65
N VAL A 281 -15.01 14.95 -17.02
CA VAL A 281 -15.31 16.14 -16.19
C VAL A 281 -16.15 15.74 -14.98
N ALA A 282 -17.13 14.84 -15.16
CA ALA A 282 -17.96 14.35 -14.07
C ALA A 282 -17.13 13.58 -13.03
N LEU A 283 -16.20 12.72 -13.47
CA LEU A 283 -15.28 11.96 -12.62
C LEU A 283 -14.45 12.90 -11.74
N GLN A 284 -13.80 13.93 -12.31
CA GLN A 284 -12.99 14.84 -11.49
C GLN A 284 -13.83 15.73 -10.56
N ALA A 285 -15.07 16.03 -10.92
CA ALA A 285 -15.98 16.75 -10.03
C ALA A 285 -16.50 15.89 -8.86
N VAL A 286 -16.69 14.57 -9.09
CA VAL A 286 -16.98 13.61 -8.02
C VAL A 286 -15.75 13.42 -7.13
N GLU A 287 -14.57 13.28 -7.73
CA GLU A 287 -13.29 13.13 -7.03
C GLU A 287 -13.03 14.28 -6.05
N PHE A 288 -13.33 15.52 -6.45
CA PHE A 288 -13.22 16.67 -5.55
C PHE A 288 -13.99 16.47 -4.24
N TRP A 289 -15.20 15.90 -4.30
CA TRP A 289 -15.99 15.65 -3.10
C TRP A 289 -15.53 14.41 -2.35
N SER A 290 -15.01 13.39 -3.04
CA SER A 290 -14.32 12.27 -2.41
C SER A 290 -13.16 12.76 -1.55
N THR A 291 -12.28 13.60 -2.09
CA THR A 291 -11.14 14.19 -1.37
C THR A 291 -11.56 15.05 -0.19
N VAL A 292 -12.63 15.87 -0.34
CA VAL A 292 -13.18 16.62 0.81
C VAL A 292 -13.62 15.68 1.93
N CYS A 293 -14.24 14.55 1.59
CA CYS A 293 -14.70 13.58 2.58
C CYS A 293 -13.52 12.85 3.24
N GLU A 294 -12.50 12.47 2.48
CA GLU A 294 -11.28 11.83 3.01
C GLU A 294 -10.56 12.75 4.01
N GLU A 295 -10.30 14.01 3.64
CA GLU A 295 -9.71 15.00 4.55
C GLU A 295 -10.56 15.20 5.81
N GLU A 296 -11.89 15.26 5.68
CA GLU A 296 -12.77 15.45 6.84
C GLU A 296 -12.85 14.22 7.75
N VAL A 297 -12.70 13.01 7.20
CA VAL A 297 -12.61 11.76 7.96
C VAL A 297 -11.29 11.73 8.74
N GLU A 298 -10.16 12.05 8.12
CA GLU A 298 -8.86 12.13 8.79
C GLU A 298 -8.88 13.17 9.92
N LEU A 299 -9.40 14.37 9.66
CA LEU A 299 -9.55 15.42 10.67
C LEU A 299 -10.50 15.01 11.80
N ALA A 300 -11.52 14.21 11.52
CA ALA A 300 -12.41 13.68 12.55
C ALA A 300 -11.70 12.66 13.45
N LEU A 301 -10.86 11.80 12.87
CA LEU A 301 -10.01 10.86 13.63
C LEU A 301 -9.00 11.62 14.50
N GLU A 302 -8.29 12.60 13.96
CA GLU A 302 -7.37 13.46 14.73
C GLU A 302 -8.09 14.16 15.89
N ALA A 303 -9.31 14.66 15.67
CA ALA A 303 -10.10 15.32 16.70
C ALA A 303 -10.57 14.33 17.78
N GLN A 304 -11.01 13.14 17.40
CA GLN A 304 -11.39 12.08 18.34
C GLN A 304 -10.20 11.67 19.21
N GLU A 305 -9.04 11.46 18.58
CA GLU A 305 -7.80 11.16 19.27
C GLU A 305 -7.41 12.27 20.25
N ALA A 306 -7.37 13.53 19.82
CA ALA A 306 -7.07 14.66 20.69
C ALA A 306 -8.05 14.74 21.89
N GLN A 307 -9.33 14.46 21.66
CA GLN A 307 -10.35 14.44 22.71
C GLN A 307 -10.12 13.33 23.74
N GLU A 308 -9.71 12.13 23.32
CA GLU A 308 -9.39 11.02 24.23
C GLU A 308 -8.23 11.35 25.18
N TYR A 309 -7.28 12.17 24.72
CA TYR A 309 -6.14 12.63 25.51
C TYR A 309 -6.36 13.98 26.22
N GLY A 310 -7.49 14.66 25.96
CA GLY A 310 -7.83 15.96 26.55
C GLY A 310 -7.00 17.11 25.97
N GLU A 311 -6.52 16.96 24.74
CA GLU A 311 -5.77 17.93 23.96
C GLU A 311 -6.69 18.65 22.96
N ILE A 312 -6.18 19.70 22.31
CA ILE A 312 -6.89 20.44 21.26
C ILE A 312 -6.33 19.95 19.93
N PRO A 313 -7.16 19.59 18.94
CA PRO A 313 -6.67 19.17 17.63
C PRO A 313 -5.88 20.30 16.95
N GLU A 314 -4.84 19.94 16.19
CA GLU A 314 -4.00 20.90 15.49
C GLU A 314 -4.72 21.53 14.29
N ARG A 315 -5.57 20.75 13.62
CA ARG A 315 -6.42 21.15 12.50
C ARG A 315 -7.89 20.91 12.86
N GLU A 316 -8.75 21.87 12.55
CA GLU A 316 -10.20 21.73 12.75
C GLU A 316 -10.90 21.54 11.41
N SER A 317 -11.78 20.54 11.34
CA SER A 317 -12.69 20.34 10.20
C SER A 317 -13.68 21.49 10.07
N ARG A 318 -13.97 21.89 8.83
CA ARG A 318 -14.97 22.92 8.48
C ARG A 318 -16.33 22.33 8.12
N TYR A 319 -16.44 20.99 8.04
CA TYR A 319 -17.67 20.26 7.72
C TYR A 319 -18.31 20.69 6.38
N PHE A 320 -17.48 20.94 5.36
CA PHE A 320 -17.94 21.26 4.00
C PHE A 320 -18.85 20.16 3.44
N ALA A 321 -18.51 18.88 3.66
CA ALA A 321 -19.32 17.77 3.20
C ALA A 321 -20.74 17.80 3.80
N LYS A 322 -20.84 18.14 5.08
CA LYS A 322 -22.13 18.25 5.80
C LYS A 322 -22.97 19.43 5.30
N ILE A 323 -22.35 20.56 4.97
CA ILE A 323 -23.05 21.75 4.47
C ILE A 323 -23.58 21.51 3.05
N ALA A 324 -22.78 20.85 2.21
CA ALA A 324 -23.11 20.61 0.80
C ALA A 324 -24.01 19.39 0.56
N LEU A 325 -24.27 18.60 1.61
CA LEU A 325 -25.09 17.38 1.58
C LEU A 325 -26.39 17.48 0.76
N PRO A 326 -27.24 18.53 0.91
CA PRO A 326 -28.52 18.61 0.20
C PRO A 326 -28.39 18.76 -1.33
N GLU A 327 -27.27 19.30 -1.80
CA GLU A 327 -27.02 19.56 -3.22
C GLU A 327 -26.25 18.40 -3.87
N ILE A 328 -25.35 17.73 -3.13
CA ILE A 328 -24.52 16.65 -3.66
C ILE A 328 -25.29 15.32 -3.72
N VAL A 329 -26.01 14.96 -2.66
CA VAL A 329 -26.66 13.64 -2.54
C VAL A 329 -27.61 13.36 -3.71
N PRO A 330 -28.53 14.27 -4.12
CA PRO A 330 -29.41 14.01 -5.26
C PRO A 330 -28.65 13.77 -6.57
N VAL A 331 -27.45 14.35 -6.71
CA VAL A 331 -26.62 14.19 -7.91
C VAL A 331 -25.90 12.86 -7.89
N LEU A 332 -25.30 12.48 -6.76
CA LEU A 332 -24.70 11.15 -6.59
C LEU A 332 -25.72 10.04 -6.86
N LEU A 333 -26.93 10.17 -6.29
CA LEU A 333 -28.01 9.20 -6.50
C LEU A 333 -28.45 9.10 -7.97
N MET A 334 -28.44 10.21 -8.72
CA MET A 334 -28.70 10.22 -10.16
C MET A 334 -27.53 9.63 -10.97
N LEU A 335 -26.29 9.84 -10.54
CA LEU A 335 -25.11 9.26 -11.19
C LEU A 335 -25.02 7.75 -10.97
N LEU A 336 -25.48 7.26 -9.81
CA LEU A 336 -25.61 5.83 -9.56
C LEU A 336 -26.50 5.15 -10.59
N THR A 337 -27.56 5.79 -11.10
CA THR A 337 -28.45 5.20 -12.12
C THR A 337 -27.88 5.19 -13.55
N LYS A 338 -26.60 5.52 -13.74
CA LYS A 338 -25.91 5.48 -15.03
C LYS A 338 -24.99 4.26 -15.15
N GLN A 339 -25.46 3.10 -14.68
CA GLN A 339 -24.72 1.86 -14.84
C GLN A 339 -24.72 1.43 -16.31
N GLU A 340 -23.61 0.87 -16.78
CA GLU A 340 -23.50 0.31 -18.13
C GLU A 340 -23.55 -1.22 -18.07
N GLU A 341 -24.44 -1.83 -18.88
CA GLU A 341 -24.65 -3.30 -18.90
C GLU A 341 -23.41 -4.07 -19.40
N ASP A 342 -22.64 -3.45 -20.30
CA ASP A 342 -21.49 -4.06 -20.99
C ASP A 342 -20.12 -3.50 -20.51
N ALA A 343 -20.08 -2.69 -19.45
CA ALA A 343 -18.82 -2.13 -18.96
C ALA A 343 -17.88 -3.24 -18.46
N ASP A 344 -16.60 -3.08 -18.82
CA ASP A 344 -15.54 -3.97 -18.35
C ASP A 344 -15.33 -3.82 -16.84
N GLU A 345 -14.90 -4.88 -16.16
CA GLU A 345 -14.69 -4.90 -14.70
C GLU A 345 -13.59 -3.92 -14.27
N ASP A 346 -12.61 -3.70 -15.15
CA ASP A 346 -11.46 -2.82 -14.91
C ASP A 346 -11.74 -1.35 -15.28
N GLU A 347 -12.94 -1.02 -15.78
CA GLU A 347 -13.28 0.34 -16.22
C GLU A 347 -13.84 1.20 -15.09
N TRP A 348 -13.08 2.21 -14.67
CA TRP A 348 -13.54 3.21 -13.70
C TRP A 348 -14.51 4.20 -14.32
N ASN A 349 -15.81 4.02 -14.03
CA ASN A 349 -16.89 4.84 -14.58
C ASN A 349 -17.56 5.75 -13.52
N VAL A 350 -18.47 6.61 -13.98
CA VAL A 350 -19.13 7.63 -13.15
C VAL A 350 -20.02 7.01 -12.06
N SER A 351 -20.62 5.84 -12.31
CA SER A 351 -21.47 5.17 -11.31
C SER A 351 -20.63 4.61 -10.15
N MET A 352 -19.47 4.01 -10.44
CA MET A 352 -18.52 3.52 -9.45
C MET A 352 -17.92 4.66 -8.62
N ALA A 353 -17.53 5.75 -9.27
CA ALA A 353 -17.06 6.96 -8.60
C ALA A 353 -18.14 7.53 -7.67
N ALA A 354 -19.40 7.59 -8.11
CA ALA A 354 -20.50 8.08 -7.29
C ALA A 354 -20.79 7.18 -6.07
N GLY A 355 -20.69 5.85 -6.22
CA GLY A 355 -20.85 4.90 -5.11
C GLY A 355 -19.74 5.01 -4.05
N THR A 356 -18.51 5.20 -4.51
CA THR A 356 -17.34 5.42 -3.65
C THR A 356 -17.45 6.75 -2.91
N CYS A 357 -17.76 7.83 -3.63
CA CYS A 357 -17.98 9.16 -3.05
C CYS A 357 -19.12 9.14 -2.03
N LEU A 358 -20.21 8.38 -2.28
CA LEU A 358 -21.31 8.25 -1.32
C LEU A 358 -20.88 7.53 -0.03
N ASN A 359 -20.03 6.50 -0.12
CA ASN A 359 -19.49 5.82 1.06
C ASN A 359 -18.57 6.74 1.87
N LEU A 360 -17.64 7.45 1.21
CA LEU A 360 -16.80 8.46 1.85
C LEU A 360 -17.63 9.57 2.51
N LEU A 361 -18.70 10.02 1.84
CA LEU A 361 -19.63 11.00 2.37
C LEU A 361 -20.35 10.49 3.62
N ALA A 362 -20.74 9.22 3.66
CA ALA A 362 -21.35 8.60 4.84
C ALA A 362 -20.38 8.58 6.04
N ASN A 363 -19.10 8.27 5.81
CA ASN A 363 -18.05 8.33 6.82
C ASN A 363 -17.77 9.76 7.32
N ALA A 364 -17.82 10.75 6.44
CA ALA A 364 -17.56 12.15 6.81
C ALA A 364 -18.71 12.80 7.61
N VAL A 365 -19.97 12.53 7.25
CA VAL A 365 -21.14 13.22 7.84
C VAL A 365 -21.92 12.39 8.87
N ASN A 366 -21.61 11.10 8.98
CA ASN A 366 -22.25 10.12 9.86
C ASN A 366 -23.79 10.16 9.71
N ASP A 367 -24.54 10.21 10.81
CA ASP A 367 -26.01 10.14 10.86
C ASP A 367 -26.75 11.12 9.93
N SER A 368 -26.10 12.21 9.52
CA SER A 368 -26.72 13.23 8.66
C SER A 368 -27.07 12.70 7.26
N ILE A 369 -26.38 11.66 6.78
CA ILE A 369 -26.61 11.07 5.44
C ILE A 369 -27.93 10.31 5.37
N VAL A 370 -28.33 9.65 6.46
CA VAL A 370 -29.47 8.73 6.52
C VAL A 370 -30.78 9.40 6.05
N PRO A 371 -31.23 10.54 6.60
CA PRO A 371 -32.47 11.18 6.15
C PRO A 371 -32.41 11.69 4.70
N ALA A 372 -31.22 11.90 4.12
CA ALA A 372 -31.06 12.37 2.75
C ALA A 372 -31.26 11.26 1.71
N VAL A 373 -30.89 10.01 2.05
CA VAL A 373 -30.89 8.88 1.10
C VAL A 373 -32.09 7.94 1.25
N ILE A 374 -32.68 7.83 2.45
CA ILE A 374 -33.82 6.93 2.69
C ILE A 374 -35.00 7.17 1.72
N PRO A 375 -35.42 8.41 1.41
CA PRO A 375 -36.51 8.65 0.47
C PRO A 375 -36.25 8.05 -0.93
N PHE A 376 -34.99 8.03 -1.38
CA PHE A 376 -34.61 7.45 -2.66
C PHE A 376 -34.69 5.91 -2.60
N ILE A 377 -34.16 5.31 -1.53
CA ILE A 377 -34.19 3.85 -1.34
C ILE A 377 -35.64 3.35 -1.30
N GLU A 378 -36.52 3.95 -0.49
CA GLU A 378 -37.92 3.53 -0.37
C GLU A 378 -38.69 3.68 -1.69
N ALA A 379 -38.38 4.70 -2.49
CA ALA A 379 -39.02 4.94 -3.78
C ALA A 379 -38.59 3.94 -4.87
N HIS A 380 -37.33 3.50 -4.85
CA HIS A 380 -36.71 2.81 -5.98
C HIS A 380 -36.40 1.33 -5.76
N ILE A 381 -36.39 0.83 -4.52
CA ILE A 381 -36.03 -0.57 -4.20
C ILE A 381 -36.97 -1.62 -4.83
N LYS A 382 -38.19 -1.22 -5.24
CA LYS A 382 -39.17 -2.07 -5.97
C LYS A 382 -39.48 -1.57 -7.39
N SER A 383 -38.62 -0.74 -7.96
CA SER A 383 -38.80 -0.21 -9.32
C SER A 383 -38.79 -1.34 -10.36
N GLU A 384 -39.53 -1.19 -11.46
CA GLU A 384 -39.45 -2.12 -12.60
C GLU A 384 -38.10 -2.01 -13.34
N ASP A 385 -37.50 -0.82 -13.32
CA ASP A 385 -36.19 -0.56 -13.91
C ASP A 385 -35.07 -1.03 -12.98
N TRP A 386 -34.17 -1.86 -13.53
CA TRP A 386 -33.10 -2.48 -12.78
C TRP A 386 -32.02 -1.48 -12.35
N HIS A 387 -31.79 -0.40 -13.13
CA HIS A 387 -30.83 0.67 -12.77
C HIS A 387 -31.21 1.35 -11.45
N TYR A 388 -32.50 1.59 -11.25
CA TYR A 388 -33.01 2.18 -10.00
C TYR A 388 -33.04 1.18 -8.84
N ARG A 389 -33.32 -0.11 -9.11
CA ARG A 389 -33.25 -1.14 -8.06
C ARG A 389 -31.82 -1.33 -7.57
N GLU A 390 -30.87 -1.48 -8.48
CA GLU A 390 -29.45 -1.63 -8.18
C GLU A 390 -28.94 -0.39 -7.43
N ALA A 391 -29.20 0.81 -7.94
CA ALA A 391 -28.77 2.06 -7.30
C ALA A 391 -29.32 2.21 -5.87
N ALA A 392 -30.56 1.77 -5.62
CA ALA A 392 -31.14 1.79 -4.27
C ALA A 392 -30.43 0.82 -3.32
N VAL A 393 -30.06 -0.37 -3.79
CA VAL A 393 -29.29 -1.35 -3.00
C VAL A 393 -27.86 -0.85 -2.76
N MET A 394 -27.20 -0.32 -3.79
CA MET A 394 -25.87 0.29 -3.69
C MET A 394 -25.86 1.42 -2.67
N THR A 395 -26.83 2.35 -2.77
CA THR A 395 -27.00 3.45 -1.82
C THR A 395 -27.15 2.93 -0.39
N PHE A 396 -27.94 1.88 -0.19
CA PHE A 396 -28.12 1.29 1.14
C PHE A 396 -26.82 0.67 1.67
N GLY A 397 -26.08 -0.07 0.85
CA GLY A 397 -24.80 -0.67 1.24
C GLY A 397 -23.71 0.36 1.52
N SER A 398 -23.63 1.44 0.74
CA SER A 398 -22.63 2.50 0.91
C SER A 398 -22.76 3.27 2.23
N ILE A 399 -23.96 3.38 2.80
CA ILE A 399 -24.22 4.12 4.06
C ILE A 399 -24.13 3.24 5.32
N LEU A 400 -23.82 1.94 5.19
CA LEU A 400 -23.70 1.05 6.34
C LEU A 400 -22.43 1.32 7.17
N GLU A 401 -21.50 2.06 6.59
CA GLU A 401 -20.26 2.51 7.22
C GLU A 401 -20.35 4.03 7.47
N GLY A 402 -19.95 4.48 8.66
CA GLY A 402 -20.00 5.88 9.09
C GLY A 402 -21.04 6.16 10.18
N PRO A 403 -22.35 6.13 9.88
CA PRO A 403 -23.41 6.43 10.86
C PRO A 403 -23.37 5.52 12.10
N ASP A 404 -23.95 6.01 13.20
CA ASP A 404 -24.02 5.23 14.45
C ASP A 404 -24.79 3.91 14.20
N PRO A 405 -24.21 2.75 14.55
CA PRO A 405 -24.87 1.45 14.44
C PRO A 405 -26.27 1.43 15.06
N ALA A 406 -26.54 2.19 16.12
CA ALA A 406 -27.84 2.28 16.75
C ALA A 406 -28.92 2.90 15.84
N VAL A 407 -28.53 3.82 14.95
CA VAL A 407 -29.43 4.45 13.96
C VAL A 407 -29.68 3.50 12.79
N LEU A 408 -28.64 2.76 12.36
CA LEU A 408 -28.71 1.85 11.20
C LEU A 408 -29.41 0.52 11.52
N THR A 409 -29.26 0.00 12.73
CA THR A 409 -29.84 -1.29 13.17
C THR A 409 -31.33 -1.44 12.81
N PRO A 410 -32.24 -0.52 13.17
CA PRO A 410 -33.67 -0.67 12.85
C PRO A 410 -33.98 -0.60 11.35
N LEU A 411 -33.14 0.09 10.56
CA LEU A 411 -33.27 0.18 9.11
C LEU A 411 -32.82 -1.13 8.46
N ALA A 412 -31.67 -1.66 8.89
CA ALA A 412 -31.14 -2.94 8.45
C ALA A 412 -32.05 -4.12 8.82
N GLU A 413 -32.65 -4.13 10.01
CA GLU A 413 -33.65 -5.16 10.40
C GLU A 413 -34.85 -5.20 9.45
N GLN A 414 -35.30 -4.03 8.96
CA GLN A 414 -36.42 -3.94 8.02
C GLN A 414 -36.02 -4.30 6.59
N ALA A 415 -34.81 -3.93 6.16
CA ALA A 415 -34.30 -4.18 4.82
C ALA A 415 -33.84 -5.63 4.62
N LEU A 416 -33.35 -6.32 5.67
CA LEU A 416 -32.71 -7.64 5.55
C LEU A 416 -33.59 -8.70 4.87
N PRO A 417 -34.88 -8.89 5.22
CA PRO A 417 -35.74 -9.84 4.52
C PRO A 417 -35.95 -9.51 3.03
N LEU A 418 -35.97 -8.22 2.68
CA LEU A 418 -36.10 -7.76 1.31
C LEU A 418 -34.83 -8.07 0.51
N LEU A 419 -33.66 -7.75 1.07
CA LEU A 419 -32.35 -8.03 0.45
C LEU A 419 -32.13 -9.53 0.25
N ILE A 420 -32.48 -10.36 1.23
CA ILE A 420 -32.43 -11.84 1.07
C ILE A 420 -33.33 -12.29 -0.11
N GLY A 421 -34.48 -11.66 -0.30
CA GLY A 421 -35.34 -11.92 -1.46
C GLY A 421 -34.74 -11.44 -2.79
N MET A 422 -34.01 -10.33 -2.79
CA MET A 422 -33.37 -9.74 -3.98
C MET A 422 -32.19 -10.55 -4.51
N MET A 423 -31.63 -11.47 -3.73
CA MET A 423 -30.67 -12.48 -4.23
C MET A 423 -31.25 -13.36 -5.34
N ALA A 424 -32.58 -13.42 -5.46
CA ALA A 424 -33.29 -14.12 -6.52
C ALA A 424 -33.86 -13.20 -7.62
N ASP A 425 -33.37 -11.95 -7.76
CA ASP A 425 -33.79 -11.02 -8.84
C ASP A 425 -33.50 -11.60 -10.23
N HIS A 426 -34.09 -11.03 -11.27
CA HIS A 426 -33.85 -11.44 -12.66
C HIS A 426 -32.55 -10.85 -13.23
N ASN A 427 -32.13 -9.67 -12.74
CA ASN A 427 -30.95 -8.97 -13.23
C ASN A 427 -29.70 -9.34 -12.41
N ILE A 428 -28.59 -9.61 -13.11
CA ILE A 428 -27.31 -10.04 -12.52
C ILE A 428 -26.68 -8.92 -11.67
N HIS A 429 -26.70 -7.68 -12.15
CA HIS A 429 -26.14 -6.52 -11.43
C HIS A 429 -26.87 -6.29 -10.10
N VAL A 430 -28.20 -6.43 -10.08
CA VAL A 430 -28.96 -6.31 -8.83
C VAL A 430 -28.57 -7.39 -7.83
N LYS A 431 -28.40 -8.64 -8.28
CA LYS A 431 -27.94 -9.74 -7.40
C LYS A 431 -26.52 -9.50 -6.89
N ASP A 432 -25.64 -9.01 -7.74
CA ASP A 432 -24.24 -8.73 -7.42
C ASP A 432 -24.13 -7.69 -6.30
N THR A 433 -24.76 -6.54 -6.49
CA THR A 433 -24.81 -5.46 -5.48
C THR A 433 -25.56 -5.90 -4.22
N THR A 434 -26.58 -6.76 -4.34
CA THR A 434 -27.27 -7.35 -3.18
C THR A 434 -26.35 -8.26 -2.38
N ALA A 435 -25.56 -9.11 -3.03
CA ALA A 435 -24.60 -9.99 -2.36
C ALA A 435 -23.52 -9.17 -1.62
N TRP A 436 -22.99 -8.13 -2.27
CA TRP A 436 -22.07 -7.18 -1.64
C TRP A 436 -22.70 -6.46 -0.44
N THR A 437 -23.94 -5.98 -0.58
CA THR A 437 -24.65 -5.29 0.52
C THR A 437 -24.92 -6.22 1.70
N LEU A 438 -25.28 -7.48 1.44
CA LEU A 438 -25.42 -8.49 2.49
C LEU A 438 -24.08 -8.75 3.20
N GLY A 439 -22.97 -8.80 2.45
CA GLY A 439 -21.63 -8.93 3.04
C GLY A 439 -21.24 -7.74 3.91
N ARG A 440 -21.60 -6.52 3.50
CA ARG A 440 -21.43 -5.29 4.31
C ARG A 440 -22.26 -5.33 5.60
N ILE A 441 -23.50 -5.83 5.54
CA ILE A 441 -24.33 -6.03 6.76
C ILE A 441 -23.69 -7.07 7.69
N CYS A 442 -23.15 -8.17 7.15
CA CYS A 442 -22.47 -9.19 7.94
C CYS A 442 -21.24 -8.62 8.65
N ASP A 443 -20.50 -7.73 7.99
CA ASP A 443 -19.29 -7.11 8.52
C ASP A 443 -19.59 -6.06 9.61
N MET A 444 -20.47 -5.10 9.32
CA MET A 444 -20.65 -3.91 10.16
C MET A 444 -21.79 -4.04 11.19
N LEU A 445 -22.83 -4.83 10.88
CA LEU A 445 -24.08 -4.87 11.65
C LEU A 445 -24.51 -6.30 11.98
N ILE A 446 -23.56 -7.15 12.40
CA ILE A 446 -23.82 -8.55 12.74
C ILE A 446 -24.92 -8.73 13.79
N THR A 447 -25.11 -7.75 14.68
CA THR A 447 -26.14 -7.73 15.74
C THR A 447 -27.57 -7.71 15.19
N VAL A 448 -27.78 -7.25 13.95
CA VAL A 448 -29.06 -7.28 13.24
C VAL A 448 -29.45 -8.71 12.86
N ILE A 449 -28.46 -9.58 12.62
CA ILE A 449 -28.67 -10.94 12.13
C ILE A 449 -29.03 -11.85 13.31
N LYS A 450 -30.32 -11.91 13.63
CA LYS A 450 -30.86 -12.81 14.65
C LYS A 450 -30.69 -14.27 14.21
N PRO A 451 -29.95 -15.12 14.96
CA PRO A 451 -29.67 -16.51 14.58
C PRO A 451 -30.93 -17.34 14.30
N GLU A 452 -32.00 -17.12 15.07
CA GLU A 452 -33.24 -17.90 14.96
C GLU A 452 -34.12 -17.51 13.76
N VAL A 453 -33.95 -16.32 13.20
CA VAL A 453 -34.87 -15.74 12.20
C VAL A 453 -34.20 -15.53 10.86
N HIS A 454 -33.01 -14.93 10.85
CA HIS A 454 -32.39 -14.42 9.63
C HIS A 454 -31.24 -15.29 9.12
N LEU A 455 -30.56 -16.02 10.01
CA LEU A 455 -29.36 -16.78 9.67
C LEU A 455 -29.62 -17.89 8.65
N HIS A 456 -30.67 -18.69 8.84
CA HIS A 456 -31.00 -19.78 7.91
C HIS A 456 -31.37 -19.27 6.50
N PRO A 457 -32.28 -18.29 6.34
CA PRO A 457 -32.57 -17.71 5.03
C PRO A 457 -31.35 -17.06 4.37
N LEU A 458 -30.51 -16.35 5.15
CA LEU A 458 -29.31 -15.68 4.66
C LEU A 458 -28.29 -16.68 4.11
N ILE A 459 -27.90 -17.69 4.92
CA ILE A 459 -26.96 -18.72 4.49
C ILE A 459 -27.51 -19.49 3.27
N SER A 460 -28.80 -19.80 3.25
CA SER A 460 -29.41 -20.49 2.11
C SER A 460 -29.34 -19.64 0.84
N ALA A 461 -29.58 -18.33 0.93
CA ALA A 461 -29.47 -17.43 -0.21
C ALA A 461 -28.03 -17.31 -0.72
N LEU A 462 -27.05 -17.16 0.19
CA LEU A 462 -25.63 -17.08 -0.15
C LEU A 462 -25.14 -18.39 -0.79
N VAL A 463 -25.48 -19.55 -0.21
CA VAL A 463 -25.12 -20.88 -0.75
C VAL A 463 -25.76 -21.14 -2.12
N ASN A 464 -26.96 -20.63 -2.37
CA ASN A 464 -27.56 -20.68 -3.71
C ASN A 464 -26.84 -19.73 -4.69
N GLY A 465 -26.42 -18.55 -4.22
CA GLY A 465 -25.64 -17.59 -5.00
C GLY A 465 -24.27 -18.12 -5.44
N LEU A 466 -23.69 -19.07 -4.69
CA LEU A 466 -22.46 -19.78 -5.07
C LEU A 466 -22.57 -20.60 -6.38
N GLN A 467 -23.78 -20.79 -6.91
CA GLN A 467 -24.02 -21.50 -8.18
C GLN A 467 -24.33 -20.54 -9.35
N ASP A 468 -24.28 -19.23 -9.13
CA ASP A 468 -24.63 -18.20 -10.09
C ASP A 468 -23.40 -17.69 -10.87
N ASN A 469 -23.45 -16.48 -11.42
CA ASN A 469 -22.35 -15.84 -12.11
C ASN A 469 -21.08 -15.70 -11.22
N PRO A 470 -19.86 -15.86 -11.78
CA PRO A 470 -18.58 -15.59 -11.12
C PRO A 470 -18.54 -14.39 -10.15
N ARG A 471 -19.08 -13.22 -10.53
CA ARG A 471 -19.07 -12.02 -9.66
C ARG A 471 -19.90 -12.20 -8.40
N ILE A 472 -21.10 -12.78 -8.55
CA ILE A 472 -22.00 -13.09 -7.44
C ILE A 472 -21.34 -14.12 -6.52
N ILE A 473 -20.61 -15.10 -7.08
CA ILE A 473 -19.87 -16.09 -6.28
C ILE A 473 -18.83 -15.39 -5.40
N VAL A 474 -18.03 -14.47 -5.94
CA VAL A 474 -17.02 -13.71 -5.17
C VAL A 474 -17.68 -12.96 -4.02
N ASN A 475 -18.73 -12.19 -4.30
CA ASN A 475 -19.44 -11.41 -3.28
C ASN A 475 -20.16 -12.30 -2.26
N CYS A 476 -20.67 -13.47 -2.66
CA CYS A 476 -21.24 -14.46 -1.73
C CYS A 476 -20.17 -15.10 -0.85
N CYS A 477 -19.00 -15.44 -1.40
CA CYS A 477 -17.85 -15.93 -0.64
C CYS A 477 -17.40 -14.89 0.40
N TRP A 478 -17.28 -13.62 -0.01
CA TRP A 478 -16.94 -12.51 0.88
C TRP A 478 -17.98 -12.31 1.99
N ALA A 479 -19.27 -12.36 1.67
CA ALA A 479 -20.33 -12.28 2.67
C ALA A 479 -20.32 -13.46 3.66
N LEU A 480 -20.05 -14.68 3.18
CA LEU A 480 -19.90 -15.86 4.04
C LEU A 480 -18.66 -15.76 4.94
N MET A 481 -17.56 -15.18 4.44
CA MET A 481 -16.34 -14.92 5.19
C MET A 481 -16.61 -13.96 6.35
N ASN A 482 -17.16 -12.77 6.06
CA ASN A 482 -17.49 -11.78 7.09
C ASN A 482 -18.48 -12.32 8.12
N LEU A 483 -19.46 -13.13 7.69
CA LEU A 483 -20.40 -13.78 8.60
C LEU A 483 -19.69 -14.72 9.60
N ALA A 484 -18.68 -15.47 9.15
CA ALA A 484 -17.90 -16.36 10.01
C ALA A 484 -16.96 -15.59 10.94
N ASP A 485 -16.25 -14.58 10.43
CA ASP A 485 -15.32 -13.77 11.21
C ASP A 485 -16.03 -12.99 12.31
N GLN A 486 -17.10 -12.26 11.97
CA GLN A 486 -17.82 -11.43 12.94
C GLN A 486 -18.57 -12.29 13.98
N MET A 487 -19.23 -13.37 13.58
CA MET A 487 -19.86 -14.28 14.56
C MET A 487 -18.83 -15.01 15.43
N GLY A 488 -17.62 -15.23 14.92
CA GLY A 488 -16.50 -15.76 15.69
C GLY A 488 -16.04 -14.80 16.79
N LEU A 489 -15.93 -13.50 16.47
CA LEU A 489 -15.47 -12.45 17.39
C LEU A 489 -16.52 -12.06 18.45
N TYR A 490 -17.82 -12.07 18.13
CA TYR A 490 -18.88 -11.74 19.10
C TYR A 490 -19.16 -12.87 20.09
N GLY A 491 -18.69 -14.10 19.83
CA GLY A 491 -18.77 -15.23 20.76
C GLY A 491 -17.67 -15.28 21.83
N ASP A 492 -16.78 -14.29 21.85
CA ASP A 492 -15.42 -14.38 22.38
C ASP A 492 -15.26 -13.98 23.86
N GLU A 493 -16.19 -14.39 24.73
CA GLU A 493 -15.87 -14.46 26.16
C GLU A 493 -15.36 -15.85 26.60
N ASP A 494 -15.49 -16.91 25.79
CA ASP A 494 -15.08 -18.27 26.17
C ASP A 494 -15.01 -19.28 24.98
N LEU A 495 -14.33 -18.95 23.86
CA LEU A 495 -14.25 -19.86 22.68
C LEU A 495 -13.54 -21.20 22.96
N ASP A 496 -12.59 -21.25 23.90
CA ASP A 496 -11.97 -22.52 24.32
C ASP A 496 -12.94 -23.43 25.11
N ALA A 497 -14.09 -22.90 25.57
CA ALA A 497 -15.10 -23.63 26.33
C ALA A 497 -16.43 -23.85 25.58
N ALA A 498 -16.71 -23.13 24.49
CA ALA A 498 -17.95 -23.26 23.73
C ALA A 498 -17.96 -24.53 22.85
N GLN A 499 -18.74 -25.55 23.25
CA GLN A 499 -18.86 -26.82 22.51
C GLN A 499 -19.61 -26.69 21.17
N THR A 500 -20.45 -25.67 21.00
CA THR A 500 -21.29 -25.45 19.81
C THR A 500 -21.55 -23.95 19.60
N GLY A 501 -21.52 -23.47 18.36
CA GLY A 501 -21.85 -22.10 17.97
C GLY A 501 -23.15 -21.98 17.17
N ALA A 502 -23.63 -20.75 16.94
CA ALA A 502 -24.81 -20.51 16.10
C ALA A 502 -24.64 -20.99 14.64
N LEU A 503 -23.38 -21.03 14.16
CA LEU A 503 -23.01 -21.50 12.83
C LEU A 503 -22.81 -23.03 12.75
N SER A 504 -22.70 -23.74 13.88
CA SER A 504 -22.47 -25.19 13.97
C SER A 504 -23.30 -26.03 12.99
N PRO A 505 -24.62 -25.81 12.83
CA PRO A 505 -25.44 -26.62 11.93
C PRO A 505 -25.12 -26.44 10.44
N TYR A 506 -24.44 -25.34 10.09
CA TYR A 506 -24.22 -24.93 8.71
C TYR A 506 -22.79 -25.24 8.21
N TYR A 507 -21.83 -25.51 9.10
CA TYR A 507 -20.43 -25.75 8.74
C TYR A 507 -20.26 -26.81 7.65
N GLU A 508 -20.86 -27.99 7.83
CA GLU A 508 -20.71 -29.08 6.86
C GLU A 508 -21.30 -28.70 5.49
N GLY A 509 -22.48 -28.09 5.47
CA GLY A 509 -23.16 -27.71 4.23
C GLY A 509 -22.44 -26.59 3.48
N VAL A 510 -21.99 -25.55 4.18
CA VAL A 510 -21.30 -24.39 3.59
C VAL A 510 -19.92 -24.80 3.07
N VAL A 511 -19.11 -25.51 3.87
CA VAL A 511 -17.78 -25.95 3.43
C VAL A 511 -17.88 -26.90 2.24
N GLN A 512 -18.86 -27.81 2.21
CA GLN A 512 -19.09 -28.67 1.04
C GLN A 512 -19.52 -27.85 -0.20
N ALA A 513 -20.34 -26.82 -0.03
CA ALA A 513 -20.74 -25.95 -1.14
C ALA A 513 -19.54 -25.19 -1.72
N LEU A 514 -18.72 -24.57 -0.86
CA LEU A 514 -17.50 -23.87 -1.27
C LEU A 514 -16.51 -24.84 -1.94
N LEU A 515 -16.33 -26.05 -1.39
CA LEU A 515 -15.49 -27.08 -2.02
C LEU A 515 -15.99 -27.50 -3.39
N ARG A 516 -17.30 -27.46 -3.68
CA ARG A 516 -17.84 -27.72 -5.03
C ARG A 516 -17.57 -26.56 -5.98
N VAL A 517 -17.67 -25.31 -5.52
CA VAL A 517 -17.31 -24.14 -6.33
C VAL A 517 -15.86 -24.23 -6.77
N THR A 518 -14.95 -24.65 -5.88
CA THR A 518 -13.54 -24.81 -6.22
C THR A 518 -13.23 -25.95 -7.21
N GLU A 519 -14.19 -26.83 -7.53
CA GLU A 519 -14.04 -27.92 -8.51
C GLU A 519 -14.37 -27.50 -9.95
N SER A 520 -14.92 -26.30 -10.16
CA SER A 520 -15.23 -25.81 -11.50
C SER A 520 -13.96 -25.57 -12.33
N SER A 521 -14.09 -25.67 -13.64
CA SER A 521 -12.98 -25.54 -14.59
C SER A 521 -12.57 -24.10 -14.89
N GLY A 522 -13.37 -23.11 -14.48
CA GLY A 522 -13.09 -21.68 -14.72
C GLY A 522 -12.42 -20.99 -13.53
N ASN A 523 -11.99 -19.75 -13.72
CA ASN A 523 -11.51 -18.85 -12.66
C ASN A 523 -11.76 -17.37 -13.01
N GLU A 524 -12.86 -17.08 -13.67
CA GLU A 524 -13.24 -15.70 -13.98
C GLU A 524 -13.43 -14.90 -12.68
N ALA A 525 -13.00 -13.63 -12.63
CA ALA A 525 -13.07 -12.80 -11.42
C ALA A 525 -12.42 -13.41 -10.14
N ASN A 526 -11.49 -14.38 -10.27
CA ASN A 526 -10.81 -15.05 -9.14
C ASN A 526 -11.75 -15.73 -8.13
N TYR A 527 -12.93 -16.19 -8.55
CA TYR A 527 -13.91 -16.79 -7.62
C TYR A 527 -13.39 -18.02 -6.87
N ARG A 528 -12.42 -18.78 -7.40
CA ARG A 528 -11.86 -19.94 -6.69
C ARG A 528 -11.01 -19.50 -5.51
N THR A 529 -10.26 -18.42 -5.67
CA THR A 529 -9.45 -17.82 -4.60
C THR A 529 -10.36 -17.30 -3.50
N ALA A 530 -11.39 -16.52 -3.85
CA ALA A 530 -12.41 -16.08 -2.89
C ALA A 530 -13.09 -17.25 -2.15
N ALA A 531 -13.37 -18.37 -2.84
CA ALA A 531 -13.94 -19.56 -2.20
C ALA A 531 -12.97 -20.24 -1.22
N TYR A 532 -11.66 -20.29 -1.54
CA TYR A 532 -10.65 -20.82 -0.61
C TYR A 532 -10.43 -19.91 0.60
N GLU A 533 -10.48 -18.59 0.42
CA GLU A 533 -10.44 -17.61 1.52
C GLU A 533 -11.64 -17.76 2.44
N ALA A 534 -12.86 -17.88 1.89
CA ALA A 534 -14.06 -18.15 2.67
C ALA A 534 -13.95 -19.48 3.43
N ILE A 535 -13.42 -20.55 2.83
CA ILE A 535 -13.14 -21.80 3.54
C ILE A 535 -12.17 -21.54 4.71
N THR A 536 -11.08 -20.82 4.48
CA THR A 536 -10.07 -20.50 5.51
C THR A 536 -10.67 -19.74 6.70
N SER A 537 -11.49 -18.73 6.47
CA SER A 537 -12.18 -17.99 7.55
C SER A 537 -13.11 -18.90 8.35
N TRP A 538 -13.96 -19.70 7.68
CA TRP A 538 -14.84 -20.65 8.36
C TRP A 538 -14.03 -21.65 9.20
N LEU A 539 -12.95 -22.20 8.68
CA LEU A 539 -12.11 -23.16 9.41
C LEU A 539 -11.42 -22.52 10.62
N THR A 540 -11.00 -21.25 10.52
CA THR A 540 -10.34 -20.51 11.60
C THR A 540 -11.29 -20.37 12.81
N HIS A 541 -12.54 -20.00 12.55
CA HIS A 541 -13.56 -19.80 13.58
C HIS A 541 -14.37 -21.06 13.93
N ALA A 542 -13.96 -22.25 13.45
CA ALA A 542 -14.67 -23.50 13.72
C ALA A 542 -14.74 -23.86 15.22
N THR A 543 -15.91 -24.26 15.70
CA THR A 543 -16.11 -24.77 17.07
C THR A 543 -15.71 -26.24 17.19
N GLN A 544 -15.62 -26.76 18.43
CA GLN A 544 -15.12 -28.12 18.70
C GLN A 544 -15.92 -29.23 17.99
N ASP A 545 -17.23 -29.04 17.80
CA ASP A 545 -18.11 -29.95 17.06
C ASP A 545 -17.88 -29.96 15.54
N ALA A 546 -17.31 -28.88 14.99
CA ALA A 546 -16.97 -28.77 13.57
C ALA A 546 -15.56 -29.30 13.23
N ILE A 547 -14.76 -29.71 14.23
CA ILE A 547 -13.41 -30.28 14.01
C ILE A 547 -13.39 -31.48 13.05
N PRO A 548 -14.36 -32.42 13.05
CA PRO A 548 -14.42 -33.47 12.02
C PRO A 548 -14.53 -32.91 10.59
N VAL A 549 -15.25 -31.80 10.41
CA VAL A 549 -15.35 -31.11 9.12
C VAL A 549 -13.99 -30.52 8.73
N VAL A 550 -13.28 -29.89 9.67
CA VAL A 550 -11.91 -29.38 9.47
C VAL A 550 -10.96 -30.49 9.01
N GLN A 551 -10.98 -31.64 9.70
CA GLN A 551 -10.15 -32.80 9.36
C GLN A 551 -10.47 -33.37 7.97
N ASN A 552 -11.76 -33.51 7.65
CA ASN A 552 -12.19 -33.99 6.33
C ASN A 552 -11.78 -33.02 5.21
N THR A 553 -11.83 -31.73 5.48
CA THR A 553 -11.45 -30.68 4.52
C THR A 553 -9.97 -30.76 4.17
N VAL A 554 -9.07 -30.85 5.16
CA VAL A 554 -7.63 -31.00 4.87
C VAL A 554 -7.32 -32.31 4.15
N VAL A 555 -8.03 -33.41 4.43
CA VAL A 555 -7.86 -34.66 3.67
C VAL A 555 -8.21 -34.46 2.19
N ALA A 556 -9.31 -33.75 1.90
CA ALA A 556 -9.73 -33.44 0.54
C ALA A 556 -8.71 -32.52 -0.18
N ILE A 557 -8.24 -31.46 0.48
CA ILE A 557 -7.21 -30.56 -0.08
C ILE A 557 -5.91 -31.31 -0.36
N LEU A 558 -5.43 -32.17 0.55
CA LEU A 558 -4.23 -32.96 0.32
C LEU A 558 -4.39 -33.95 -0.85
N GLN A 559 -5.57 -34.55 -1.02
CA GLN A 559 -5.85 -35.39 -2.20
C GLN A 559 -5.82 -34.59 -3.50
N ARG A 560 -6.39 -33.37 -3.50
CA ARG A 560 -6.36 -32.47 -4.67
C ARG A 560 -4.95 -32.00 -4.99
N MET A 561 -4.16 -31.65 -3.98
CA MET A 561 -2.75 -31.28 -4.11
C MET A 561 -1.95 -32.42 -4.75
N GLU A 562 -2.15 -33.65 -4.29
CA GLU A 562 -1.51 -34.86 -4.82
C GLU A 562 -1.86 -35.09 -6.31
N GLN A 563 -3.13 -34.89 -6.68
CA GLN A 563 -3.56 -34.97 -8.08
C GLN A 563 -2.91 -33.89 -8.95
N LEU A 564 -2.90 -32.63 -8.51
CA LEU A 564 -2.28 -31.53 -9.25
C LEU A 564 -0.77 -31.70 -9.42
N LEU A 565 -0.07 -32.23 -8.40
CA LEU A 565 1.36 -32.54 -8.50
C LEU A 565 1.61 -33.65 -9.52
N SER A 566 0.72 -34.65 -9.62
CA SER A 566 0.85 -35.73 -10.62
C SER A 566 0.66 -35.27 -12.07
N MET A 567 -0.11 -34.20 -12.29
CA MET A 567 -0.44 -33.67 -13.62
C MET A 567 0.55 -32.59 -14.12
N GLN A 568 1.58 -32.26 -13.34
CA GLN A 568 2.52 -31.18 -13.64
C GLN A 568 3.14 -31.27 -15.05
N ASN A 569 3.51 -32.47 -15.51
CA ASN A 569 4.17 -32.67 -16.80
C ASN A 569 3.25 -32.42 -18.01
N GLN A 570 1.95 -32.18 -17.79
CA GLN A 570 0.96 -31.95 -18.84
C GLN A 570 0.67 -30.45 -19.06
N ILE A 571 1.23 -29.57 -18.23
CA ILE A 571 1.03 -28.12 -18.30
C ILE A 571 1.96 -27.54 -19.37
N LEU A 572 1.39 -27.08 -20.48
CA LEU A 572 2.14 -26.53 -21.62
C LEU A 572 1.91 -25.02 -21.81
N GLY A 573 0.80 -24.47 -21.32
CA GLY A 573 0.44 -23.04 -21.42
C GLY A 573 0.94 -22.19 -20.24
N VAL A 574 1.21 -20.91 -20.49
CA VAL A 574 1.55 -19.93 -19.44
C VAL A 574 0.34 -19.68 -18.53
N ASP A 575 -0.86 -19.57 -19.10
CA ASP A 575 -2.10 -19.35 -18.33
C ASP A 575 -2.45 -20.56 -17.46
N ASP A 576 -2.26 -21.78 -17.99
CA ASP A 576 -2.41 -23.02 -17.22
C ASP A 576 -1.39 -23.09 -16.07
N ARG A 577 -0.17 -22.59 -16.29
CA ARG A 577 0.88 -22.53 -15.26
C ARG A 577 0.53 -21.53 -14.17
N ASN A 578 -0.02 -20.37 -14.53
CA ASN A 578 -0.47 -19.36 -13.58
C ASN A 578 -1.63 -19.87 -12.73
N ASN A 579 -2.67 -20.44 -13.37
CA ASN A 579 -3.78 -21.09 -12.68
C ASN A 579 -3.32 -22.22 -11.75
N TRP A 580 -2.32 -23.01 -12.18
CA TRP A 580 -1.74 -24.05 -11.35
C TRP A 580 -1.01 -23.48 -10.14
N ASN A 581 -0.22 -22.42 -10.31
CA ASN A 581 0.49 -21.75 -9.20
C ASN A 581 -0.49 -21.18 -8.17
N GLU A 582 -1.55 -20.49 -8.63
CA GLU A 582 -2.60 -19.92 -7.80
C GLU A 582 -3.33 -20.99 -6.97
N LEU A 583 -3.69 -22.13 -7.59
CA LEU A 583 -4.30 -23.24 -6.86
C LEU A 583 -3.40 -23.82 -5.77
N GLN A 584 -2.09 -23.94 -6.03
CA GLN A 584 -1.13 -24.42 -5.03
C GLN A 584 -1.01 -23.44 -3.85
N SER A 585 -0.98 -22.13 -4.13
CA SER A 585 -0.99 -21.08 -3.11
C SER A 585 -2.24 -21.18 -2.22
N ASN A 586 -3.43 -21.26 -2.84
CA ASN A 586 -4.69 -21.43 -2.15
C ASN A 586 -4.73 -22.70 -1.26
N PHE A 587 -4.20 -23.82 -1.75
CA PHE A 587 -4.13 -25.05 -0.95
C PHE A 587 -3.21 -24.89 0.26
N CYS A 588 -2.07 -24.25 0.07
CA CYS A 588 -1.13 -23.97 1.16
C CYS A 588 -1.78 -23.08 2.23
N SER A 589 -2.53 -22.04 1.84
CA SER A 589 -3.28 -21.17 2.76
C SER A 589 -4.28 -21.96 3.62
N VAL A 590 -5.10 -22.82 3.01
CA VAL A 590 -6.05 -23.68 3.74
C VAL A 590 -5.32 -24.65 4.67
N ILE A 591 -4.20 -25.24 4.23
CA ILE A 591 -3.40 -26.16 5.07
C ILE A 591 -2.81 -25.41 6.27
N VAL A 592 -2.27 -24.21 6.10
CA VAL A 592 -1.77 -23.35 7.19
C VAL A 592 -2.87 -23.10 8.22
N CYS A 593 -4.06 -22.71 7.77
CA CYS A 593 -5.22 -22.49 8.64
C CYS A 593 -5.57 -23.75 9.45
N VAL A 594 -5.68 -24.90 8.80
CA VAL A 594 -6.01 -26.16 9.47
C VAL A 594 -4.93 -26.57 10.48
N ILE A 595 -3.65 -26.39 10.14
CA ILE A 595 -2.53 -26.66 11.07
C ILE A 595 -2.67 -25.80 12.33
N ARG A 596 -2.90 -24.49 12.18
CA ARG A 596 -3.08 -23.57 13.31
C ARG A 596 -4.29 -23.95 14.15
N LYS A 597 -5.39 -24.34 13.53
CA LYS A 597 -6.63 -24.71 14.23
C LYS A 597 -6.53 -26.03 15.00
N LEU A 598 -5.91 -27.05 14.42
CA LEU A 598 -5.79 -28.37 15.04
C LEU A 598 -4.62 -28.47 16.03
N GLY A 599 -3.62 -27.59 15.94
CA GLY A 599 -2.41 -27.62 16.76
C GLY A 599 -1.77 -29.01 16.73
N ALA A 600 -1.48 -29.58 17.91
CA ALA A 600 -0.91 -30.93 18.03
C ALA A 600 -1.77 -32.04 17.40
N GLY A 601 -3.07 -31.82 17.18
CA GLY A 601 -3.98 -32.77 16.53
C GLY A 601 -3.63 -33.08 15.07
N ILE A 602 -2.76 -32.28 14.42
CA ILE A 602 -2.32 -32.50 13.04
C ILE A 602 -1.30 -33.64 12.89
N GLN A 603 -0.73 -34.12 14.00
CA GLN A 603 0.36 -35.12 13.99
C GLN A 603 0.11 -36.35 13.08
N PRO A 604 -1.11 -36.96 13.01
CA PRO A 604 -1.36 -38.09 12.12
C PRO A 604 -1.25 -37.76 10.63
N MET A 605 -1.34 -36.49 10.26
CA MET A 605 -1.31 -35.99 8.88
C MET A 605 0.01 -35.32 8.53
N ALA A 606 0.88 -35.05 9.51
CA ALA A 606 2.14 -34.33 9.35
C ALA A 606 3.05 -34.96 8.27
N ASP A 607 3.21 -36.29 8.28
CA ASP A 607 4.03 -37.00 7.28
C ASP A 607 3.52 -36.76 5.85
N ARG A 608 2.20 -36.81 5.66
CA ARG A 608 1.56 -36.63 4.36
C ARG A 608 1.71 -35.18 3.88
N ILE A 609 1.51 -34.21 4.78
CA ILE A 609 1.68 -32.78 4.49
C ILE A 609 3.12 -32.50 4.09
N MET A 610 4.11 -32.92 4.89
CA MET A 610 5.52 -32.68 4.57
C MET A 610 5.95 -33.33 3.27
N THR A 611 5.47 -34.54 2.97
CA THR A 611 5.80 -35.21 1.71
C THR A 611 5.31 -34.42 0.51
N LEU A 612 4.05 -33.96 0.53
CA LEU A 612 3.46 -33.18 -0.57
C LEU A 612 4.09 -31.79 -0.70
N VAL A 613 4.36 -31.11 0.42
CA VAL A 613 4.98 -29.78 0.42
C VAL A 613 6.42 -29.84 -0.08
N LEU A 614 7.22 -30.85 0.32
CA LEU A 614 8.57 -31.02 -0.21
C LEU A 614 8.58 -31.35 -1.71
N GLN A 615 7.61 -32.13 -2.19
CA GLN A 615 7.42 -32.35 -3.62
C GLN A 615 7.06 -31.06 -4.36
N LEU A 616 6.16 -30.25 -3.78
CA LEU A 616 5.79 -28.95 -4.32
C LEU A 616 7.00 -28.03 -4.45
N ILE A 617 7.84 -27.93 -3.40
CA ILE A 617 9.05 -27.10 -3.39
C ILE A 617 10.03 -27.55 -4.50
N GLN A 618 10.26 -28.86 -4.63
CA GLN A 618 11.13 -29.42 -5.68
C GLN A 618 10.63 -29.08 -7.08
N THR A 619 9.32 -29.16 -7.27
CA THR A 619 8.64 -28.87 -8.52
C THR A 619 8.62 -27.38 -8.86
N ALA A 620 8.41 -26.53 -7.85
CA ALA A 620 8.20 -25.10 -8.05
C ALA A 620 9.46 -24.38 -8.54
N SER A 621 10.66 -24.79 -8.05
CA SER A 621 12.08 -24.43 -8.31
C SER A 621 12.47 -23.02 -8.82
N LYS A 622 11.59 -22.32 -9.54
CA LYS A 622 11.72 -20.95 -10.06
C LYS A 622 10.50 -20.05 -9.78
N THR A 623 9.40 -20.60 -9.24
CA THR A 623 8.20 -19.81 -8.92
C THR A 623 8.26 -19.38 -7.47
N SER A 624 8.62 -18.12 -7.25
CA SER A 624 8.78 -17.48 -5.94
C SER A 624 7.56 -17.62 -5.02
N THR A 625 6.38 -17.23 -5.50
CA THR A 625 5.14 -17.21 -4.70
C THR A 625 4.74 -18.57 -4.12
N VAL A 626 4.81 -19.64 -4.93
CA VAL A 626 4.49 -21.00 -4.46
C VAL A 626 5.53 -21.50 -3.45
N LEU A 627 6.79 -21.08 -3.57
CA LEU A 627 7.82 -21.41 -2.60
C LEU A 627 7.57 -20.72 -1.27
N GLU A 628 7.17 -19.44 -1.29
CA GLU A 628 6.80 -18.67 -0.09
C GLU A 628 5.67 -19.36 0.68
N ASP A 629 4.57 -19.71 0.01
CA ASP A 629 3.43 -20.35 0.65
C ASP A 629 3.76 -21.76 1.18
N ALA A 630 4.51 -22.53 0.41
CA ALA A 630 4.99 -23.85 0.85
C ALA A 630 5.87 -23.73 2.09
N PHE A 631 6.69 -22.68 2.16
CA PHE A 631 7.55 -22.37 3.29
C PHE A 631 6.72 -21.99 4.53
N LEU A 632 5.66 -21.18 4.37
CA LEU A 632 4.71 -20.85 5.46
C LEU A 632 3.98 -22.08 6.01
N VAL A 633 3.65 -23.08 5.18
CA VAL A 633 3.12 -24.37 5.64
C VAL A 633 4.12 -25.08 6.55
N VAL A 634 5.40 -25.10 6.17
CA VAL A 634 6.46 -25.72 6.98
C VAL A 634 6.65 -24.99 8.32
N GLY A 635 6.68 -23.65 8.32
CA GLY A 635 6.79 -22.85 9.55
C GLY A 635 5.60 -23.06 10.50
N SER A 636 4.39 -23.10 9.95
CA SER A 636 3.18 -23.38 10.73
C SER A 636 3.17 -24.80 11.28
N LEU A 637 3.63 -25.79 10.51
CA LEU A 637 3.75 -27.18 10.97
C LEU A 637 4.83 -27.33 12.05
N ALA A 638 5.95 -26.62 11.93
CA ALA A 638 6.98 -26.59 12.96
C ALA A 638 6.41 -26.06 14.28
N SER A 639 5.69 -24.94 14.23
CA SER A 639 5.04 -24.34 15.41
C SER A 639 3.99 -25.26 16.05
N ALA A 640 3.23 -26.01 15.25
CA ALA A 640 2.19 -26.91 15.76
C ALA A 640 2.73 -28.23 16.33
N LEU A 641 3.83 -28.75 15.80
CA LEU A 641 4.43 -30.03 16.24
C LEU A 641 5.52 -29.85 17.29
N GLU A 642 6.08 -28.64 17.44
CA GLU A 642 7.18 -28.31 18.33
C GLU A 642 8.35 -29.32 18.18
N ALA A 643 8.80 -29.94 19.28
CA ALA A 643 9.87 -30.94 19.29
C ALA A 643 9.62 -32.13 18.33
N ASN A 644 8.36 -32.44 17.99
CA ASN A 644 8.03 -33.52 17.05
C ASN A 644 8.34 -33.18 15.59
N PHE A 645 8.73 -31.93 15.28
CA PHE A 645 9.17 -31.53 13.94
C PHE A 645 10.59 -31.99 13.59
N SER A 646 11.38 -32.41 14.59
CA SER A 646 12.79 -32.83 14.41
C SER A 646 13.06 -33.83 13.26
N PRO A 647 12.21 -34.82 12.95
CA PRO A 647 12.45 -35.74 11.83
C PRO A 647 12.47 -35.07 10.45
N TYR A 648 11.74 -33.97 10.27
CA TYR A 648 11.51 -33.36 8.97
C TYR A 648 12.55 -32.29 8.59
N ILE A 649 13.18 -31.64 9.58
CA ILE A 649 14.09 -30.51 9.33
C ILE A 649 15.25 -30.89 8.39
N SER A 650 15.82 -32.09 8.56
CA SER A 650 16.95 -32.56 7.76
C SER A 650 16.63 -32.65 6.27
N ALA A 651 15.38 -32.97 5.91
CA ALA A 651 14.90 -33.03 4.54
C ALA A 651 14.56 -31.65 3.97
N PHE A 652 14.24 -30.68 4.82
CA PHE A 652 13.87 -29.32 4.43
C PHE A 652 15.08 -28.39 4.24
N LEU A 653 16.15 -28.54 5.04
CA LEU A 653 17.34 -27.68 4.99
C LEU A 653 17.95 -27.47 3.58
N PRO A 654 18.04 -28.49 2.69
CA PRO A 654 18.56 -28.30 1.34
C PRO A 654 17.77 -27.30 0.49
N PHE A 655 16.50 -27.04 0.81
CA PHE A 655 15.65 -26.07 0.12
C PHE A 655 15.72 -24.68 0.76
N LEU A 656 15.93 -24.62 2.07
CA LEU A 656 16.02 -23.37 2.82
C LEU A 656 17.28 -22.56 2.45
N TYR A 657 18.45 -23.21 2.35
CA TYR A 657 19.71 -22.48 2.08
C TYR A 657 19.75 -21.78 0.71
N PRO A 658 19.30 -22.38 -0.41
CA PRO A 658 19.19 -21.67 -1.68
C PRO A 658 18.22 -20.48 -1.61
N ALA A 659 17.08 -20.62 -0.92
CA ALA A 659 16.09 -19.54 -0.78
C ALA A 659 16.69 -18.33 -0.04
N LEU A 660 17.49 -18.55 1.01
CA LEU A 660 18.20 -17.47 1.72
C LEU A 660 19.23 -16.74 0.86
N LYS A 661 19.73 -17.36 -0.22
CA LYS A 661 20.74 -16.78 -1.11
C LYS A 661 20.14 -16.14 -2.37
N ALA A 662 18.84 -16.25 -2.58
CA ALA A 662 18.12 -15.65 -3.69
C ALA A 662 17.87 -14.16 -3.43
N HIS A 663 18.93 -13.33 -3.47
CA HIS A 663 18.84 -11.89 -3.14
C HIS A 663 17.94 -11.08 -4.10
N GLU A 664 17.66 -11.62 -5.28
CA GLU A 664 16.71 -11.02 -6.25
C GLU A 664 15.25 -11.11 -5.76
N ASP A 665 14.95 -12.07 -4.88
CA ASP A 665 13.61 -12.36 -4.39
C ASP A 665 13.47 -11.98 -2.91
N THR A 666 13.04 -10.74 -2.69
CA THR A 666 12.98 -10.13 -1.35
C THR A 666 12.00 -10.86 -0.43
N GLN A 667 10.84 -11.27 -0.96
CA GLN A 667 9.77 -11.84 -0.16
C GLN A 667 10.08 -13.30 0.23
N LEU A 668 10.56 -14.12 -0.71
CA LEU A 668 11.05 -15.47 -0.41
C LEU A 668 12.17 -15.46 0.63
N CYS A 669 13.11 -14.52 0.54
CA CYS A 669 14.19 -14.40 1.53
C CYS A 669 13.63 -14.01 2.90
N THR A 670 12.65 -13.11 2.95
CA THR A 670 11.98 -12.70 4.20
C THR A 670 11.28 -13.88 4.87
N VAL A 671 10.49 -14.66 4.12
CA VAL A 671 9.80 -15.85 4.62
C VAL A 671 10.81 -16.92 5.06
N ALA A 672 11.88 -17.14 4.29
CA ALA A 672 12.93 -18.09 4.64
C ALA A 672 13.63 -17.73 5.96
N VAL A 673 13.90 -16.45 6.21
CA VAL A 673 14.46 -15.98 7.49
C VAL A 673 13.45 -16.17 8.63
N GLY A 674 12.17 -15.81 8.42
CA GLY A 674 11.11 -16.01 9.42
C GLY A 674 10.98 -17.48 9.86
N ILE A 675 11.09 -18.42 8.92
CA ILE A 675 11.03 -19.86 9.22
C ILE A 675 12.22 -20.34 10.06
N ILE A 676 13.39 -19.72 9.94
CA ILE A 676 14.50 -20.01 10.86
C ILE A 676 14.09 -19.64 12.29
N GLY A 677 13.42 -18.50 12.47
CA GLY A 677 12.85 -18.08 13.74
C GLY A 677 11.82 -19.10 14.27
N ASP A 678 10.84 -19.47 13.45
CA ASP A 678 9.79 -20.44 13.81
C ASP A 678 10.37 -21.81 14.18
N ILE A 679 11.30 -22.33 13.37
CA ILE A 679 11.99 -23.61 13.62
C ILE A 679 12.81 -23.54 14.92
N SER A 680 13.48 -22.41 15.16
CA SER A 680 14.28 -22.23 16.38
C SER A 680 13.39 -22.23 17.62
N ARG A 681 12.28 -21.46 17.60
CA ARG A 681 11.29 -21.43 18.68
C ARG A 681 10.64 -22.81 18.91
N ALA A 682 10.23 -23.48 17.84
CA ALA A 682 9.56 -24.79 17.90
C ALA A 682 10.45 -25.91 18.44
N LEU A 683 11.72 -25.96 18.02
CA LEU A 683 12.66 -27.01 18.45
C LEU A 683 13.34 -26.71 19.79
N GLY A 684 13.34 -25.46 20.23
CA GLY A 684 14.02 -25.02 21.47
C GLY A 684 15.48 -25.45 21.49
N GLU A 685 15.90 -26.15 22.54
CA GLU A 685 17.29 -26.63 22.68
C GLU A 685 17.76 -27.56 21.55
N GLN A 686 16.85 -28.28 20.87
CA GLN A 686 17.20 -29.17 19.74
C GLN A 686 17.68 -28.39 18.50
N SER A 687 17.38 -27.09 18.42
CA SER A 687 17.85 -26.21 17.35
C SER A 687 19.37 -25.96 17.41
N MET A 688 20.04 -26.28 18.52
CA MET A 688 21.46 -26.02 18.76
C MET A 688 22.37 -26.55 17.63
N GLN A 689 22.08 -27.74 17.10
CA GLN A 689 22.89 -28.34 16.03
C GLN A 689 22.78 -27.61 14.68
N TYR A 690 21.75 -26.78 14.50
CA TYR A 690 21.48 -26.01 13.28
C TYR A 690 21.81 -24.52 13.42
N ALA A 691 21.94 -24.01 14.65
CA ALA A 691 22.19 -22.60 14.93
C ALA A 691 23.47 -22.07 14.26
N GLY A 692 24.56 -22.85 14.21
CA GLY A 692 25.81 -22.42 13.57
C GLY A 692 25.68 -22.13 12.07
N PRO A 693 25.18 -23.09 11.26
CA PRO A 693 24.87 -22.87 9.86
C PRO A 693 23.90 -21.70 9.63
N PHE A 694 22.84 -21.58 10.44
CA PHE A 694 21.88 -20.47 10.33
C PHE A 694 22.54 -19.12 10.55
N MET A 695 23.28 -18.95 11.66
CA MET A 695 23.99 -17.70 11.97
C MET A 695 24.99 -17.32 10.88
N THR A 696 25.66 -18.29 10.26
CA THR A 696 26.64 -18.02 9.21
C THR A 696 25.97 -17.43 7.97
N VAL A 697 24.87 -18.03 7.50
CA VAL A 697 24.14 -17.54 6.31
C VAL A 697 23.46 -16.19 6.57
N LEU A 698 22.90 -15.99 7.76
CA LEU A 698 22.28 -14.71 8.14
C LEU A 698 23.30 -13.56 8.19
N LEU A 699 24.50 -13.82 8.72
CA LEU A 699 25.60 -12.83 8.73
C LEU A 699 26.14 -12.56 7.32
N GLU A 700 26.27 -13.57 6.46
CA GLU A 700 26.63 -13.39 5.04
C GLU A 700 25.62 -12.51 4.31
N ASN A 701 24.32 -12.71 4.56
CA ASN A 701 23.25 -11.93 3.95
C ASN A 701 23.28 -10.46 4.38
N LEU A 702 23.56 -10.15 5.64
CA LEU A 702 23.67 -8.76 6.12
C LEU A 702 24.82 -7.98 5.46
N GLN A 703 25.90 -8.67 5.07
CA GLN A 703 27.04 -8.09 4.38
C GLN A 703 26.78 -7.79 2.90
N SER A 704 25.69 -8.31 2.32
CA SER A 704 25.32 -8.06 0.94
C SER A 704 24.80 -6.62 0.75
N GLU A 705 25.38 -5.90 -0.20
CA GLU A 705 24.91 -4.59 -0.66
C GLU A 705 23.69 -4.71 -1.59
N VAL A 706 23.47 -5.90 -2.16
CA VAL A 706 22.36 -6.20 -3.08
C VAL A 706 21.08 -6.55 -2.32
N LEU A 707 21.19 -7.00 -1.07
CA LEU A 707 20.04 -7.42 -0.28
C LEU A 707 19.14 -6.22 0.07
N ASN A 708 17.84 -6.39 -0.18
CA ASN A 708 16.82 -5.42 0.20
C ASN A 708 16.89 -5.11 1.71
N ARG A 709 16.72 -3.83 2.03
CA ARG A 709 16.83 -3.29 3.39
C ARG A 709 15.82 -3.93 4.35
N ASN A 710 14.60 -4.24 3.89
CA ASN A 710 13.55 -4.82 4.73
C ASN A 710 13.90 -6.24 5.20
N VAL A 711 14.62 -7.03 4.38
CA VAL A 711 15.09 -8.37 4.79
C VAL A 711 16.09 -8.25 5.94
N LYS A 712 16.91 -7.19 5.96
CA LYS A 712 17.88 -6.97 7.05
C LYS A 712 17.16 -6.83 8.39
N ILE A 713 16.00 -6.16 8.44
CA ILE A 713 15.20 -6.01 9.66
C ILE A 713 14.79 -7.40 10.20
N VAL A 714 14.26 -8.26 9.34
CA VAL A 714 13.80 -9.60 9.71
C VAL A 714 14.96 -10.50 10.15
N ILE A 715 16.14 -10.36 9.52
CA ILE A 715 17.35 -11.06 9.96
C ILE A 715 17.74 -10.64 11.39
N LEU A 716 17.65 -9.35 11.72
CA LEU A 716 17.98 -8.88 13.06
C LEU A 716 17.02 -9.46 14.09
N SER A 717 15.70 -9.42 13.86
CA SER A 717 14.71 -10.02 14.76
C SER A 717 14.93 -11.53 14.93
N CYS A 718 15.26 -12.24 13.84
CA CYS A 718 15.58 -13.68 13.87
C CYS A 718 16.79 -14.02 14.77
N PHE A 719 17.76 -13.11 14.96
CA PHE A 719 18.83 -13.34 15.94
C PHE A 719 18.29 -13.43 17.37
N GLY A 720 17.26 -12.64 17.69
CA GLY A 720 16.54 -12.72 18.97
C GLY A 720 15.89 -14.07 19.17
N ASP A 721 15.26 -14.63 18.13
CA ASP A 721 14.59 -15.92 18.18
C ASP A 721 15.54 -17.09 18.38
N ILE A 722 16.67 -17.09 17.68
CA ILE A 722 17.71 -18.10 17.86
C ILE A 722 18.27 -17.99 19.29
N ALA A 723 18.56 -16.78 19.78
CA ALA A 723 19.07 -16.56 21.12
C ALA A 723 18.09 -17.01 22.21
N LEU A 724 16.80 -16.76 22.02
CA LEU A 724 15.73 -17.21 22.91
C LEU A 724 15.66 -18.75 22.95
N ALA A 725 15.83 -19.41 21.81
CA ALA A 725 15.73 -20.86 21.68
C ALA A 725 16.93 -21.63 22.28
N ILE A 726 18.17 -21.16 22.04
CA ILE A 726 19.39 -21.87 22.48
C ILE A 726 19.97 -21.36 23.82
N GLY A 727 19.47 -20.23 24.32
CA GLY A 727 19.83 -19.61 25.58
C GLY A 727 21.35 -19.40 25.74
N PRO A 728 22.00 -19.97 26.79
CA PRO A 728 23.40 -19.72 27.11
C PRO A 728 24.39 -20.27 26.07
N ASN A 729 23.91 -21.06 25.10
CA ASN A 729 24.72 -21.57 23.98
C ASN A 729 24.86 -20.54 22.85
N PHE A 730 24.18 -19.39 22.93
CA PHE A 730 24.35 -18.27 22.01
C PHE A 730 25.63 -17.45 22.25
N GLU A 731 26.37 -17.75 23.32
CA GLU A 731 27.65 -17.09 23.66
C GLU A 731 28.63 -16.91 22.48
N PRO A 732 28.87 -17.90 21.59
CA PRO A 732 29.81 -17.76 20.48
C PRO A 732 29.42 -16.68 19.46
N TYR A 733 28.13 -16.33 19.39
CA TYR A 733 27.58 -15.38 18.43
C TYR A 733 27.29 -14.01 19.04
N LEU A 734 27.19 -13.94 20.38
CA LEU A 734 26.73 -12.78 21.13
C LEU A 734 27.50 -11.50 20.78
N GLU A 735 28.83 -11.52 20.79
CA GLU A 735 29.65 -10.32 20.55
C GLU A 735 29.45 -9.78 19.12
N THR A 736 29.46 -10.65 18.12
CA THR A 736 29.22 -10.29 16.72
C THR A 736 27.82 -9.71 16.53
N THR A 737 26.79 -10.38 17.05
CA THR A 737 25.39 -9.93 16.97
C THR A 737 25.19 -8.58 17.66
N MET A 738 25.74 -8.39 18.86
CA MET A 738 25.64 -7.13 19.59
C MET A 738 26.27 -5.96 18.83
N ASN A 739 27.41 -6.19 18.16
CA ASN A 739 28.07 -5.16 17.35
C ASN A 739 27.24 -4.79 16.11
N VAL A 740 26.64 -5.78 15.44
CA VAL A 740 25.75 -5.55 14.29
C VAL A 740 24.51 -4.76 14.70
N LEU A 741 23.84 -5.16 15.78
CA LEU A 741 22.64 -4.47 16.30
C LEU A 741 22.96 -3.02 16.70
N ARG A 742 24.13 -2.79 17.30
CA ARG A 742 24.59 -1.43 17.65
C ARG A 742 24.84 -0.56 16.42
N GLN A 743 25.46 -1.11 15.37
CA GLN A 743 25.71 -0.37 14.13
C GLN A 743 24.40 -0.03 13.42
N ALA A 744 23.47 -0.99 13.35
CA ALA A 744 22.16 -0.79 12.74
C ALA A 744 21.31 0.23 13.52
N GLY A 745 21.35 0.20 14.86
CA GLY A 745 20.61 1.14 15.71
C GLY A 745 21.17 2.57 15.72
N ALA A 746 22.40 2.76 15.22
CA ALA A 746 23.03 4.08 15.11
C ALA A 746 22.61 4.83 13.83
N VAL A 747 21.94 4.18 12.89
CA VAL A 747 21.47 4.81 11.64
C VAL A 747 20.49 5.94 11.98
N GLU A 748 20.76 7.13 11.46
CA GLU A 748 19.88 8.29 11.58
C GLU A 748 19.10 8.44 10.27
N PRO A 749 17.77 8.57 10.31
CA PRO A 749 17.02 8.88 9.11
C PRO A 749 17.31 10.31 8.69
N ASN A 750 17.28 10.57 7.37
CA ASN A 750 17.16 11.93 6.89
C ASN A 750 15.72 12.38 7.16
N PRO A 751 15.47 13.46 7.93
CA PRO A 751 14.11 13.92 8.22
C PRO A 751 13.30 14.31 6.98
N LEU A 752 13.95 14.41 5.82
CA LEU A 752 13.37 14.82 4.54
C LEU A 752 13.07 13.63 3.59
N ASP A 753 13.12 12.40 4.10
CA ASP A 753 12.87 11.18 3.35
C ASP A 753 11.95 10.27 4.16
N TYR A 754 10.63 10.43 3.99
CA TYR A 754 9.60 9.71 4.75
C TYR A 754 9.75 8.18 4.64
N ASP A 755 10.05 7.66 3.44
CA ASP A 755 10.33 6.23 3.24
C ASP A 755 11.51 5.74 4.10
N LEU A 756 12.53 6.58 4.27
CA LEU A 756 13.68 6.27 5.11
C LEU A 756 13.36 6.42 6.60
N VAL A 757 12.51 7.37 6.99
CA VAL A 757 12.01 7.53 8.37
C VAL A 757 11.26 6.27 8.78
N ASP A 758 10.30 5.82 7.98
CA ASP A 758 9.52 4.60 8.21
C ASP A 758 10.41 3.36 8.28
N TYR A 759 11.35 3.24 7.34
CA TYR A 759 12.33 2.15 7.36
C TYR A 759 13.18 2.15 8.65
N VAL A 760 13.65 3.31 9.11
CA VAL A 760 14.44 3.40 10.34
C VAL A 760 13.57 3.07 11.56
N ALA A 761 12.30 3.46 11.58
CA ALA A 761 11.36 3.08 12.63
C ALA A 761 11.21 1.55 12.70
N GLN A 762 10.92 0.89 11.58
CA GLN A 762 10.83 -0.58 11.50
C GLN A 762 12.16 -1.27 11.85
N LEU A 763 13.29 -0.71 11.42
CA LEU A 763 14.61 -1.22 11.75
C LEU A 763 14.85 -1.19 13.26
N ARG A 764 14.47 -0.11 13.94
CA ARG A 764 14.59 0.02 15.40
C ARG A 764 13.68 -0.95 16.13
N GLU A 765 12.45 -1.18 15.64
CA GLU A 765 11.56 -2.22 16.17
C GLU A 765 12.22 -3.60 16.10
N GLY A 766 12.71 -4.02 14.93
CA GLY A 766 13.39 -5.30 14.76
C GLY A 766 14.64 -5.47 15.63
N ILE A 767 15.39 -4.38 15.88
CA ILE A 767 16.53 -4.39 16.80
C ILE A 767 16.08 -4.55 18.26
N LEU A 768 14.99 -3.89 18.67
CA LEU A 768 14.45 -4.01 20.02
C LEU A 768 13.89 -5.43 20.27
N GLU A 769 13.25 -6.04 19.28
CA GLU A 769 12.85 -7.45 19.33
C GLU A 769 14.06 -8.38 19.48
N ALA A 770 15.12 -8.15 18.69
CA ALA A 770 16.35 -8.91 18.78
C ALA A 770 16.96 -8.83 20.18
N TYR A 771 17.07 -7.61 20.74
CA TYR A 771 17.56 -7.42 22.10
C TYR A 771 16.64 -8.08 23.14
N THR A 772 15.32 -8.04 22.96
CA THR A 772 14.36 -8.68 23.87
C THR A 772 14.54 -10.20 23.88
N GLY A 773 14.69 -10.81 22.70
CA GLY A 773 14.98 -12.24 22.56
C GLY A 773 16.30 -12.65 23.21
N ILE A 774 17.37 -11.87 23.00
CA ILE A 774 18.68 -12.13 23.60
C ILE A 774 18.63 -11.97 25.13
N VAL A 775 18.07 -10.86 25.64
CA VAL A 775 17.98 -10.62 27.09
C VAL A 775 17.16 -11.72 27.75
N THR A 776 16.04 -12.11 27.17
CA THR A 776 15.17 -13.17 27.69
C THR A 776 15.83 -14.55 27.63
N GLY A 777 16.56 -14.87 26.56
CA GLY A 777 17.28 -16.15 26.42
C GLY A 777 18.39 -16.35 27.45
N PHE A 778 19.06 -15.27 27.90
CA PHE A 778 20.07 -15.31 28.95
C PHE A 778 19.50 -15.06 30.36
N LYS A 779 18.26 -14.58 30.46
CA LYS A 779 17.59 -14.28 31.72
C LYS A 779 17.54 -15.53 32.61
N LYS A 780 17.79 -15.37 33.91
CA LYS A 780 17.83 -16.46 34.90
C LYS A 780 18.88 -17.55 34.62
N THR A 781 19.87 -17.30 33.75
CA THR A 781 21.02 -18.20 33.53
C THR A 781 22.29 -17.67 34.20
N GLU A 782 23.27 -18.55 34.45
CA GLU A 782 24.56 -18.16 35.04
C GLU A 782 25.39 -17.21 34.15
N LYS A 783 25.11 -17.20 32.83
CA LYS A 783 25.82 -16.38 31.84
C LYS A 783 25.19 -15.01 31.58
N VAL A 784 24.17 -14.61 32.36
CA VAL A 784 23.52 -13.30 32.21
C VAL A 784 24.52 -12.14 32.34
N THR A 785 25.63 -12.33 33.06
CA THR A 785 26.70 -11.33 33.22
C THR A 785 27.38 -10.93 31.91
N LEU A 786 27.30 -11.75 30.86
CA LEU A 786 27.81 -11.42 29.53
C LEU A 786 27.07 -10.24 28.89
N LEU A 787 25.85 -9.93 29.33
CA LEU A 787 25.06 -8.80 28.81
C LEU A 787 25.43 -7.45 29.47
N LEU A 788 26.13 -7.45 30.61
CA LEU A 788 26.49 -6.23 31.35
C LEU A 788 27.23 -5.18 30.51
N PRO A 789 28.23 -5.53 29.67
CA PRO A 789 28.93 -4.55 28.84
C PRO A 789 28.04 -3.90 27.77
N HIS A 790 26.97 -4.58 27.35
CA HIS A 790 26.07 -4.14 26.28
C HIS A 790 24.83 -3.39 26.79
N ALA A 791 24.52 -3.47 28.08
CA ALA A 791 23.35 -2.82 28.68
C ALA A 791 23.32 -1.29 28.44
N GLY A 792 24.49 -0.64 28.41
CA GLY A 792 24.60 0.79 28.12
C GLY A 792 24.13 1.15 26.70
N SER A 793 24.57 0.41 25.68
CA SER A 793 24.16 0.66 24.29
C SER A 793 22.69 0.35 24.04
N ILE A 794 22.13 -0.65 24.75
CA ILE A 794 20.70 -0.96 24.64
C ILE A 794 19.85 0.20 25.20
N LEU A 795 20.25 0.74 26.36
CA LEU A 795 19.55 1.88 26.97
C LEU A 795 19.68 3.17 26.15
N GLU A 796 20.82 3.38 25.48
CA GLU A 796 21.01 4.50 24.55
C GLU A 796 20.03 4.43 23.36
N LEU A 797 19.84 3.23 22.79
CA LEU A 797 18.84 3.03 21.74
C LEU A 797 17.41 3.27 22.25
N ILE A 798 17.06 2.74 23.42
CA ILE A 798 15.74 2.97 24.05
C ILE A 798 15.51 4.46 24.26
N GLN A 799 16.49 5.19 24.78
CA GLN A 799 16.40 6.62 24.98
C GLN A 799 16.13 7.35 23.67
N ARG A 800 16.85 6.99 22.61
CA ARG A 800 16.69 7.57 21.29
C ARG A 800 15.29 7.34 20.72
N CYS A 801 14.80 6.10 20.77
CA CYS A 801 13.45 5.74 20.29
C CYS A 801 12.35 6.47 21.07
N LEU A 802 12.52 6.66 22.38
CA LEU A 802 11.53 7.37 23.20
C LEU A 802 11.58 8.90 23.05
N THR A 803 12.66 9.45 22.48
CA THR A 803 12.84 10.90 22.28
C THR A 803 12.26 11.38 20.94
N ASP A 804 12.09 10.49 19.96
CA ASP A 804 11.48 10.87 18.67
C ASP A 804 10.04 11.37 18.82
N GLU A 805 9.64 12.30 17.96
CA GLU A 805 8.30 12.88 17.94
C GLU A 805 7.27 11.87 17.42
N GLU A 806 7.60 11.19 16.32
CA GLU A 806 6.81 10.09 15.76
C GLU A 806 7.17 8.76 16.42
N ARG A 807 6.24 8.22 17.22
CA ARG A 807 6.42 6.97 17.97
C ARG A 807 5.24 6.03 17.72
N SER A 808 5.51 4.86 17.14
CA SER A 808 4.53 3.79 17.04
C SER A 808 4.25 3.17 18.43
N ASP A 809 3.02 2.72 18.65
CA ASP A 809 2.64 2.05 19.89
C ASP A 809 3.44 0.74 20.12
N SER A 810 3.76 0.03 19.04
CA SER A 810 4.63 -1.17 19.03
C SER A 810 6.03 -0.85 19.54
N LEU A 811 6.67 0.19 19.01
CA LEU A 811 8.01 0.63 19.42
C LEU A 811 8.03 1.01 20.90
N VAL A 812 7.05 1.80 21.37
CA VAL A 812 6.94 2.21 22.77
C VAL A 812 6.78 1.00 23.70
N LYS A 813 5.94 0.03 23.32
CA LYS A 813 5.75 -1.22 24.06
C LYS A 813 7.05 -2.03 24.14
N LEU A 814 7.78 -2.18 23.03
CA LEU A 814 9.07 -2.88 22.99
C LEU A 814 10.13 -2.18 23.83
N CYS A 815 10.22 -0.84 23.78
CA CYS A 815 11.14 -0.06 24.60
C CYS A 815 10.92 -0.28 26.10
N TYR A 816 9.66 -0.17 26.57
CA TYR A 816 9.35 -0.40 27.98
C TYR A 816 9.50 -1.88 28.37
N GLY A 817 9.14 -2.81 27.48
CA GLY A 817 9.34 -4.24 27.67
C GLY A 817 10.81 -4.58 27.91
N LEU A 818 11.68 -4.14 26.99
CA LEU A 818 13.13 -4.37 27.08
C LEU A 818 13.77 -3.71 28.30
N LEU A 819 13.33 -2.49 28.67
CA LEU A 819 13.76 -1.84 29.90
C LEU A 819 13.39 -2.67 31.15
N GLY A 820 12.18 -3.21 31.18
CA GLY A 820 11.73 -4.09 32.25
C GLY A 820 12.49 -5.41 32.30
N ASP A 821 12.75 -6.03 31.14
CA ASP A 821 13.51 -7.28 31.04
C ASP A 821 14.97 -7.12 31.47
N LEU A 822 15.62 -6.00 31.11
CA LEU A 822 16.96 -5.67 31.60
C LEU A 822 16.98 -5.49 33.13
N ALA A 823 15.97 -4.83 33.69
CA ALA A 823 15.87 -4.67 35.14
C ALA A 823 15.65 -6.02 35.86
N ASP A 824 14.76 -6.86 35.34
CA ASP A 824 14.46 -8.19 35.90
C ASP A 824 15.63 -9.20 35.71
N ALA A 825 16.46 -9.03 34.68
CA ALA A 825 17.66 -9.84 34.48
C ALA A 825 18.75 -9.57 35.54
N PHE A 826 18.78 -8.37 36.14
CA PHE A 826 19.81 -7.95 37.09
C PHE A 826 19.23 -7.42 38.41
N PRO A 827 18.52 -8.26 39.19
CA PRO A 827 17.85 -7.83 40.43
C PRO A 827 18.85 -7.45 41.55
N GLY A 828 20.13 -7.87 41.43
CA GLY A 828 21.18 -7.60 42.42
C GLY A 828 21.81 -6.20 42.36
N GLY A 829 21.19 -5.23 41.68
CA GLY A 829 21.66 -3.84 41.64
C GLY A 829 22.88 -3.58 40.75
N GLN A 830 23.24 -4.50 39.87
CA GLN A 830 24.42 -4.38 38.99
C GLN A 830 24.25 -3.27 37.93
N LEU A 831 23.02 -3.03 37.48
CA LEU A 831 22.66 -1.96 36.55
C LEU A 831 22.17 -0.67 37.25
N LYS A 832 22.24 -0.59 38.59
CA LYS A 832 21.66 0.50 39.37
C LYS A 832 22.14 1.89 38.94
N GLN A 833 23.41 2.04 38.57
CA GLN A 833 23.94 3.34 38.12
C GLN A 833 23.34 3.81 36.78
N ILE A 834 23.02 2.88 35.88
CA ILE A 834 22.51 3.19 34.55
C ILE A 834 20.98 3.34 34.58
N LEU A 835 20.29 2.51 35.37
CA LEU A 835 18.84 2.58 35.55
C LEU A 835 18.35 3.81 36.34
N LEU A 836 19.23 4.47 37.10
CA LEU A 836 18.91 5.70 37.85
C LEU A 836 19.14 6.99 37.02
N GLN A 837 19.41 6.89 35.72
CA GLN A 837 19.51 8.07 34.86
C GLN A 837 18.19 8.87 34.84
N GLY A 838 18.31 10.20 34.80
CA GLY A 838 17.17 11.12 34.98
C GLY A 838 16.07 10.98 33.93
N TRP A 839 16.43 10.63 32.69
CA TRP A 839 15.47 10.44 31.60
C TRP A 839 14.55 9.24 31.85
N ILE A 840 15.08 8.12 32.37
CA ILE A 840 14.29 6.90 32.67
C ILE A 840 13.21 7.20 33.70
N ALA A 841 13.55 7.94 34.75
CA ALA A 841 12.61 8.33 35.79
C ALA A 841 11.57 9.36 35.30
N SER A 842 11.91 10.17 34.30
CA SER A 842 10.99 11.09 33.63
C SER A 842 10.01 10.33 32.75
N GLU A 843 10.51 9.43 31.89
CA GLU A 843 9.69 8.64 30.97
C GLU A 843 8.73 7.69 31.70
N LEU A 844 9.19 6.96 32.73
CA LEU A 844 8.32 6.07 33.52
C LEU A 844 7.27 6.81 34.38
N LYS A 845 7.35 8.13 34.45
CA LYS A 845 6.36 9.02 35.08
C LYS A 845 5.59 9.85 34.05
N SER A 846 5.97 9.77 32.78
CA SER A 846 5.37 10.52 31.68
C SER A 846 3.89 10.16 31.57
N ARG A 847 3.09 11.14 31.16
CA ARG A 847 1.68 10.97 30.79
C ARG A 847 1.50 11.05 29.27
N ALA A 848 2.58 10.85 28.51
CA ALA A 848 2.56 10.89 27.06
C ALA A 848 1.50 9.95 26.47
N ARG A 849 1.05 10.31 25.27
CA ARG A 849 0.10 9.56 24.45
C ARG A 849 0.62 8.13 24.23
N MET A 850 -0.16 7.12 24.62
CA MET A 850 0.20 5.69 24.47
C MET A 850 -1.02 4.78 24.71
N SER A 851 -1.06 3.65 24.00
CA SER A 851 -2.09 2.60 24.12
C SER A 851 -2.24 2.02 25.54
N ALA A 852 -3.39 1.39 25.82
CA ALA A 852 -3.66 0.73 27.11
C ALA A 852 -2.65 -0.39 27.42
N ASP A 853 -2.23 -1.12 26.40
CA ASP A 853 -1.22 -2.17 26.51
C ASP A 853 0.17 -1.61 26.79
N ALA A 854 0.60 -0.56 26.09
CA ALA A 854 1.85 0.12 26.38
C ALA A 854 1.88 0.66 27.83
N LYS A 855 0.76 1.22 28.34
CA LYS A 855 0.63 1.66 29.74
C LYS A 855 0.82 0.50 30.73
N LYS A 856 0.28 -0.69 30.42
CA LYS A 856 0.44 -1.88 31.27
C LYS A 856 1.91 -2.32 31.31
N THR A 857 2.57 -2.36 30.16
CA THR A 857 4.00 -2.71 30.05
C THR A 857 4.89 -1.68 30.76
N MET A 858 4.62 -0.39 30.61
CA MET A 858 5.33 0.68 31.32
C MET A 858 5.19 0.54 32.85
N ARG A 859 3.99 0.24 33.36
CA ARG A 859 3.77 0.02 34.79
C ARG A 859 4.56 -1.19 35.31
N TRP A 860 4.61 -2.27 34.54
CA TRP A 860 5.42 -3.44 34.87
C TRP A 860 6.92 -3.10 34.88
N ALA A 861 7.42 -2.44 33.83
CA ALA A 861 8.81 -2.01 33.72
C ALA A 861 9.21 -1.11 34.91
N ARG A 862 8.32 -0.20 35.32
CA ARG A 862 8.53 0.66 36.49
C ARG A 862 8.72 -0.13 37.79
N GLU A 863 7.95 -1.19 38.00
CA GLU A 863 8.10 -2.02 39.19
C GLU A 863 9.42 -2.82 39.13
N MET A 864 9.78 -3.35 37.95
CA MET A 864 11.06 -4.07 37.78
C MET A 864 12.27 -3.16 38.00
N VAL A 865 12.26 -1.94 37.46
CA VAL A 865 13.31 -0.94 37.70
C VAL A 865 13.41 -0.60 39.18
N LYS A 866 12.28 -0.47 39.87
CA LYS A 866 12.24 -0.21 41.32
C LYS A 866 12.81 -1.38 42.13
N VAL A 867 12.56 -2.63 41.73
CA VAL A 867 13.15 -3.82 42.36
C VAL A 867 14.66 -3.86 42.13
N ALA A 868 15.13 -3.64 40.89
CA ALA A 868 16.54 -3.67 40.55
C ALA A 868 17.37 -2.50 41.13
N THR A 869 16.72 -1.43 41.58
CA THR A 869 17.38 -0.23 42.15
C THR A 869 17.26 -0.11 43.66
N GLN A 870 16.48 -0.96 44.33
CA GLN A 870 16.51 -1.10 45.79
C GLN A 870 17.83 -1.75 46.20
#